data_AF-A0A059LQU9-F1
#
_entry.id   AF-A0A059LQU9-F1
#
_cell.length_a   1.000
_cell.length_b   1.000
_cell.length_c   1.000
_cell.angle_alpha   90.00
_cell.angle_beta   90.00
_cell.angle_gamma   90.00
#
_symmetry.space_group_name_H-M   'P 1'
#
loop_
_entity.id
_entity.type
_entity.pdbx_description
1 polymer ?
#
loop_
_entity_poly.entity_id
_entity_poly.type
_entity_poly.pdbx_seq_one_letter_code
_entity_poly.pdbx_strand_id
1 'polypeptide(L)'
;GVRANRPFVWEDPGTGARVLAFWHPGGYSGEPVDAKRECVRMRGYDRALCLAWRGDNAGPPAEEEVLDVFERVARYWPDATTRATGFEEWTDGALACAGLEDDSAAETRRVSRLTGRTGDGREAGSSRREISRRARCSVPLLRQEIGDTWIHGAASDPGKLSEYRALARLRRSHPWSEEDEAFFRFSRLLLKLPEHTWGVDVKATLADYEHWSNADFARDQADRPELYRVPELAWMRQRAYALWATQELGNGTGGMAAWDALASLQGLKKVPAVEEQGLAPVDLDEGASFESKHWRFRLDSATGAFSSLQFLGKKEEKAPLFAHQEKSSPSLLRSTWRGARAAAARAVGSLRIAARVWGLEATKAPDERGPSFAAPVDWASASEPLGAALYSTYAEADYEAIWSGYAYRPDPLPDWFYKDFGKPNATALGGARRGDHAAKVTAAWAGRDGLGGLKVVIRTVFPDWVVDNAGAPAALWTEISAPSDSRSLSLDVVWEDKTATRLPEALWWRWTPAKKAVDAKTWTLVKLDQPVSPLDVVLNGSHALHAVGDDAAHVRSADARQRLAIRSLDAAVLCVGKPTPFPVLQGELDLGQGVSFLLHNNIWGTNYPMWVPYQPGDEIMRFRFALEVQDVDDQ
;
A
#
# COMPACT_ATOMS: atom_id res chain seq x y z
N GLY A 1 -6.37 24.92 3.20
CA GLY A 1 -5.34 24.40 2.27
C GLY A 1 -4.07 25.23 2.37
N VAL A 2 -2.91 24.58 2.20
CA VAL A 2 -1.61 25.24 2.12
C VAL A 2 -1.44 25.85 0.71
N ARG A 3 -0.90 27.06 0.61
CA ARG A 3 -0.62 27.70 -0.68
C ARG A 3 0.72 27.22 -1.24
N ALA A 4 0.78 27.02 -2.55
CA ALA A 4 2.05 26.79 -3.23
C ALA A 4 3.05 27.94 -2.99
N ASN A 5 4.34 27.60 -3.05
CA ASN A 5 5.49 28.49 -2.87
C ASN A 5 5.51 29.19 -1.49
N ARG A 6 4.85 28.60 -0.49
CA ARG A 6 4.82 29.07 0.89
C ARG A 6 5.16 27.90 1.83
N PRO A 7 6.08 28.08 2.77
CA PRO A 7 6.39 27.03 3.74
C PRO A 7 5.25 26.86 4.74
N PHE A 8 5.14 25.64 5.24
CA PHE A 8 4.25 25.20 6.31
C PHE A 8 4.96 24.12 7.14
N VAL A 9 4.53 23.92 8.37
CA VAL A 9 4.95 22.78 9.19
C VAL A 9 3.95 21.67 8.97
N TRP A 10 4.44 20.50 8.57
CA TRP A 10 3.66 19.27 8.56
C TRP A 10 3.99 18.50 9.84
N GLU A 11 2.97 18.26 10.67
CA GLU A 11 3.11 17.54 11.93
C GLU A 11 2.38 16.20 11.84
N ASP A 12 3.09 15.13 12.19
CA ASP A 12 2.47 13.84 12.45
C ASP A 12 1.74 13.91 13.81
N PRO A 13 0.41 13.79 13.85
CA PRO A 13 -0.34 13.86 15.09
C PRO A 13 -0.05 12.70 16.05
N GLY A 14 0.42 11.55 15.54
CA GLY A 14 0.69 10.36 16.34
C GLY A 14 1.96 10.49 17.19
N THR A 15 3.03 11.00 16.58
CA THR A 15 4.34 11.15 17.25
C THR A 15 4.65 12.58 17.70
N GLY A 16 3.95 13.58 17.13
CA GLY A 16 4.30 14.99 17.27
C GLY A 16 5.53 15.41 16.46
N ALA A 17 6.10 14.51 15.64
CA ALA A 17 7.22 14.83 14.77
C ALA A 17 6.80 15.88 13.72
N ARG A 18 7.72 16.78 13.39
CA ARG A 18 7.45 17.93 12.52
C ARG A 18 8.48 18.03 11.40
N VAL A 19 8.02 18.35 10.21
CA VAL A 19 8.88 18.69 9.06
C VAL A 19 8.47 20.04 8.47
N LEU A 20 9.45 20.84 8.05
CA LEU A 20 9.19 22.03 7.25
C LEU A 20 9.00 21.59 5.80
N ALA A 21 7.86 21.94 5.22
CA ALA A 21 7.51 21.58 3.85
C ALA A 21 7.02 22.79 3.06
N PHE A 22 7.07 22.70 1.74
CA PHE A 22 6.51 23.68 0.81
C PHE A 22 6.17 22.99 -0.52
N TRP A 23 5.08 23.42 -1.15
CA TRP A 23 4.65 22.89 -2.45
C TRP A 23 5.17 23.77 -3.59
N HIS A 24 5.68 23.15 -4.65
CA HIS A 24 5.94 23.80 -5.92
C HIS A 24 4.88 23.39 -6.94
N PRO A 25 4.27 24.32 -7.69
CA PRO A 25 3.30 23.97 -8.72
C PRO A 25 4.00 23.42 -9.98
N GLY A 26 3.33 22.54 -10.72
CA GLY A 26 3.74 22.21 -12.09
C GLY A 26 4.82 21.13 -12.26
N GLY A 27 5.14 20.36 -11.21
CA GLY A 27 6.21 19.34 -11.24
C GLY A 27 7.47 19.86 -10.51
N TYR A 28 8.64 19.70 -11.14
CA TYR A 28 9.84 20.41 -10.70
C TYR A 28 9.68 21.92 -11.00
N SER A 29 10.27 22.74 -10.14
CA SER A 29 10.14 24.19 -10.19
C SER A 29 10.53 24.80 -11.56
N GLY A 30 10.03 26.01 -11.87
CA GLY A 30 9.93 26.54 -13.23
C GLY A 30 11.27 26.70 -13.97
N GLU A 31 11.40 26.09 -15.14
CA GLU A 31 12.63 26.01 -15.92
C GLU A 31 12.96 27.33 -16.68
N PRO A 32 14.23 27.79 -16.73
CA PRO A 32 15.43 27.22 -16.09
C PRO A 32 15.57 27.58 -14.60
N VAL A 33 14.78 28.55 -14.11
CA VAL A 33 14.68 28.94 -12.69
C VAL A 33 13.33 29.59 -12.41
N ASP A 34 12.80 29.36 -11.21
CA ASP A 34 11.54 29.92 -10.74
C ASP A 34 11.37 31.39 -11.13
N ALA A 35 10.22 31.73 -11.72
CA ALA A 35 9.84 33.12 -11.86
C ALA A 35 9.65 33.78 -10.48
N LYS A 36 9.63 35.11 -10.43
CA LYS A 36 9.45 35.88 -9.19
C LYS A 36 8.30 35.42 -8.29
N ARG A 37 7.20 34.93 -8.89
CA ARG A 37 6.00 34.44 -8.18
C ARG A 37 6.11 32.98 -7.72
N GLU A 38 7.04 32.24 -8.31
CA GLU A 38 7.28 30.81 -8.07
C GLU A 38 8.31 30.58 -6.97
N CYS A 39 9.24 31.53 -6.75
CA CYS A 39 10.17 31.43 -5.62
C CYS A 39 9.43 31.29 -4.28
N VAL A 40 9.90 30.36 -3.45
CA VAL A 40 9.39 30.12 -2.09
C VAL A 40 9.66 31.35 -1.22
N ARG A 41 8.62 31.83 -0.56
CA ARG A 41 8.70 33.01 0.31
C ARG A 41 7.95 32.78 1.61
N MET A 42 8.41 33.41 2.68
CA MET A 42 7.77 33.36 3.99
C MET A 42 7.53 34.77 4.53
N ARG A 43 6.35 35.02 5.10
CA ARG A 43 6.03 36.34 5.63
C ARG A 43 6.92 36.66 6.83
N GLY A 44 7.59 37.81 6.79
CA GLY A 44 8.52 38.24 7.84
C GLY A 44 9.96 37.75 7.63
N TYR A 45 10.21 36.93 6.60
CA TYR A 45 11.54 36.50 6.21
C TYR A 45 12.02 37.33 5.04
N ASP A 46 13.24 37.84 5.14
CA ASP A 46 13.88 38.72 4.16
C ASP A 46 14.53 37.96 2.99
N ARG A 47 14.38 36.63 2.94
CA ARG A 47 14.94 35.75 1.91
C ARG A 47 13.85 35.07 1.10
N ALA A 48 14.09 34.94 -0.21
CA ALA A 48 13.34 34.09 -1.13
C ALA A 48 14.24 32.95 -1.61
N LEU A 49 13.67 31.76 -1.80
CA LEU A 49 14.35 30.62 -2.41
C LEU A 49 13.77 30.40 -3.80
N CYS A 50 14.60 30.59 -4.84
CA CYS A 50 14.23 30.31 -6.22
C CYS A 50 14.94 29.03 -6.64
N LEU A 51 14.17 28.02 -7.04
CA LEU A 51 14.71 26.73 -7.43
C LEU A 51 14.99 26.70 -8.94
N ALA A 52 16.07 26.00 -9.32
CA ALA A 52 16.57 25.92 -10.69
C ALA A 52 16.88 24.45 -11.03
N TRP A 53 15.86 23.71 -11.49
CA TRP A 53 15.99 22.31 -11.90
C TRP A 53 16.09 22.21 -13.42
N ARG A 54 16.84 21.20 -13.91
CA ARG A 54 16.93 20.88 -15.35
C ARG A 54 15.93 19.83 -15.83
N GLY A 55 14.97 19.48 -14.98
CA GLY A 55 14.01 18.41 -15.24
C GLY A 55 14.61 17.00 -15.07
N ASP A 56 13.81 16.01 -15.46
CA ASP A 56 14.14 14.59 -15.29
C ASP A 56 15.33 14.16 -16.15
N ASN A 57 16.28 13.45 -15.54
CA ASN A 57 17.41 12.79 -16.20
C ASN A 57 18.35 13.70 -17.04
N ALA A 58 18.22 15.03 -16.96
CA ALA A 58 18.98 15.98 -17.79
C ALA A 58 20.45 16.18 -17.38
N GLY A 59 20.85 15.71 -16.19
CA GLY A 59 22.20 15.92 -15.64
C GLY A 59 22.44 17.34 -15.13
N PRO A 60 23.69 17.69 -14.76
CA PRO A 60 24.02 19.02 -14.22
C PRO A 60 24.00 20.11 -15.30
N PRO A 61 23.77 21.39 -14.94
CA PRO A 61 23.80 22.52 -15.90
C PRO A 61 25.21 22.81 -16.41
N ALA A 62 25.28 23.33 -17.63
CA ALA A 62 26.46 24.01 -18.15
C ALA A 62 26.69 25.36 -17.46
N GLU A 63 27.91 25.90 -17.56
CA GLU A 63 28.28 27.18 -16.93
C GLU A 63 27.37 28.32 -17.41
N GLU A 64 27.09 28.39 -18.71
CA GLU A 64 26.27 29.43 -19.31
C GLU A 64 24.82 29.39 -18.82
N GLU A 65 24.28 28.18 -18.60
CA GLU A 65 22.93 28.00 -18.03
C GLU A 65 22.89 28.49 -16.58
N VAL A 66 23.93 28.23 -15.80
CA VAL A 66 24.04 28.74 -14.42
C VAL A 66 24.09 30.27 -14.43
N LEU A 67 24.91 30.88 -15.29
CA LEU A 67 25.00 32.34 -15.39
C LEU A 67 23.65 32.98 -15.78
N ASP A 68 22.92 32.41 -16.74
CA ASP A 68 21.58 32.88 -17.11
C ASP A 68 20.59 32.79 -15.94
N VAL A 69 20.65 31.73 -15.13
CA VAL A 69 19.84 31.60 -13.90
C VAL A 69 20.12 32.77 -12.95
N PHE A 70 21.37 33.09 -12.68
CA PHE A 70 21.74 34.22 -11.80
C PHE A 70 21.24 35.56 -12.35
N GLU A 71 21.42 35.80 -13.65
CA GLU A 71 20.96 37.04 -14.30
C GLU A 71 19.43 37.19 -14.25
N ARG A 72 18.68 36.09 -14.42
CA ARG A 72 17.21 36.11 -14.31
C ARG A 72 16.75 36.43 -12.89
N VAL A 73 17.30 35.76 -11.89
CA VAL A 73 16.91 35.97 -10.48
C VAL A 73 17.27 37.39 -10.03
N ALA A 74 18.44 37.90 -10.41
CA ALA A 74 18.83 39.29 -10.13
C ALA A 74 17.86 40.30 -10.74
N ARG A 75 17.37 40.07 -11.97
CA ARG A 75 16.34 40.90 -12.61
C ARG A 75 15.01 40.89 -11.86
N TYR A 76 14.63 39.76 -11.26
CA TYR A 76 13.41 39.68 -10.46
C TYR A 76 13.50 40.49 -9.15
N TRP A 77 14.70 40.64 -8.58
CA TRP A 77 14.95 41.25 -7.28
C TRP A 77 16.16 42.20 -7.31
N PRO A 78 16.05 43.37 -7.96
CA PRO A 78 17.20 44.26 -8.20
C PRO A 78 17.85 44.81 -6.92
N ASP A 79 17.10 44.89 -5.82
CA ASP A 79 17.59 45.37 -4.52
C ASP A 79 18.09 44.25 -3.59
N ALA A 80 18.08 42.99 -4.07
CA ALA A 80 18.50 41.84 -3.30
C ALA A 80 19.85 41.30 -3.78
N THR A 81 20.60 40.69 -2.86
CA THR A 81 21.79 39.92 -3.23
C THR A 81 21.40 38.53 -3.70
N THR A 82 21.62 38.22 -4.97
CA THR A 82 21.48 36.87 -5.52
C THR A 82 22.72 36.04 -5.20
N ARG A 83 22.54 34.83 -4.67
CA ARG A 83 23.63 33.87 -4.41
C ARG A 83 23.13 32.43 -4.58
N ALA A 84 24.01 31.53 -5.00
CA ALA A 84 23.75 30.10 -4.87
C ALA A 84 23.78 29.71 -3.39
N THR A 85 22.91 28.78 -3.02
CA THR A 85 22.84 28.22 -1.66
C THR A 85 22.23 26.82 -1.72
N GLY A 86 22.44 26.02 -0.68
CA GLY A 86 21.73 24.75 -0.48
C GLY A 86 20.41 24.96 0.27
N PHE A 87 19.60 23.90 0.38
CA PHE A 87 18.37 23.96 1.17
C PHE A 87 18.62 24.30 2.63
N GLU A 88 19.67 23.74 3.23
CA GLU A 88 20.00 23.89 4.66
C GLU A 88 20.07 25.35 5.11
N GLU A 89 20.81 26.21 4.39
CA GLU A 89 20.99 27.60 4.81
C GLU A 89 19.65 28.38 4.78
N TRP A 90 18.81 28.10 3.80
CA TRP A 90 17.51 28.75 3.69
C TRP A 90 16.52 28.24 4.75
N THR A 91 16.43 26.91 4.92
CA THR A 91 15.53 26.26 5.88
C THR A 91 15.91 26.58 7.31
N ASP A 92 17.20 26.62 7.64
CA ASP A 92 17.71 27.00 8.96
C ASP A 92 17.30 28.42 9.36
N GLY A 93 17.41 29.37 8.44
CA GLY A 93 16.95 30.74 8.68
C GLY A 93 15.43 30.85 8.74
N ALA A 94 14.71 30.02 7.98
CA ALA A 94 13.25 29.97 8.03
C ALA A 94 12.75 29.44 9.38
N LEU A 95 13.31 28.33 9.87
CA LEU A 95 13.03 27.76 11.19
C LEU A 95 13.36 28.77 12.30
N ALA A 96 14.52 29.43 12.22
CA ALA A 96 14.91 30.49 13.15
C ALA A 96 13.93 31.66 13.17
N CYS A 97 13.43 32.08 12.00
CA CYS A 97 12.43 33.15 11.94
C CYS A 97 11.08 32.72 12.54
N ALA A 98 10.69 31.48 12.32
CA ALA A 98 9.47 30.88 12.85
C ALA A 98 9.55 30.54 14.35
N GLY A 99 10.75 30.58 14.95
CA GLY A 99 10.96 30.16 16.33
C GLY A 99 10.84 28.64 16.53
N LEU A 100 11.19 27.87 15.51
CA LEU A 100 11.10 26.40 15.45
C LEU A 100 12.48 25.74 15.37
N GLU A 101 13.52 26.39 15.91
CA GLU A 101 14.85 25.78 15.99
C GLU A 101 14.81 24.64 17.01
N ASP A 102 15.45 23.52 16.68
CA ASP A 102 15.70 22.46 17.64
C ASP A 102 16.77 22.93 18.65
N ASP A 103 16.57 22.68 19.95
CA ASP A 103 17.46 23.16 21.02
C ASP A 103 18.90 22.62 20.83
N SER A 104 19.04 21.44 20.20
CA SER A 104 20.31 20.81 19.85
C SER A 104 21.08 21.55 18.74
N ALA A 105 20.38 22.02 17.70
CA ALA A 105 20.97 22.75 16.57
C ALA A 105 21.40 24.17 16.99
N ALA A 106 20.69 24.78 17.95
CA ALA A 106 21.04 26.05 18.54
C ALA A 106 22.37 26.00 19.32
N GLU A 107 22.69 24.86 19.92
CA GLU A 107 23.93 24.63 20.66
C GLU A 107 25.14 24.46 19.73
N THR A 108 24.99 23.71 18.63
CA THR A 108 26.02 23.59 17.58
C THR A 108 26.38 24.93 16.93
N ARG A 109 25.39 25.82 16.72
CA ARG A 109 25.63 27.20 16.24
C ARG A 109 26.34 28.10 17.25
N ARG A 110 26.19 27.84 18.56
CA ARG A 110 26.96 28.52 19.61
C ARG A 110 28.41 28.11 19.54
N VAL A 111 28.69 26.82 19.39
CA VAL A 111 30.05 26.27 19.32
C VAL A 111 30.76 26.77 18.05
N SER A 112 30.10 26.76 16.88
CA SER A 112 30.71 27.22 15.62
C SER A 112 30.96 28.73 15.55
N ARG A 113 30.14 29.55 16.23
CA ARG A 113 30.41 31.00 16.36
C ARG A 113 31.49 31.33 17.39
N LEU A 114 31.69 30.47 18.39
CA LEU A 114 32.77 30.62 19.38
C LEU A 114 34.13 30.18 18.81
N THR A 115 34.17 29.19 17.90
CA THR A 115 35.42 28.73 17.28
C THR A 115 35.94 29.64 16.16
N GLY A 116 35.16 30.64 15.73
CA GLY A 116 35.58 31.67 14.75
C GLY A 116 36.21 32.94 15.34
N ARG A 117 36.38 33.02 16.67
CA ARG A 117 37.06 34.14 17.35
C ARG A 117 38.11 33.61 18.32
N THR A 118 39.36 33.64 17.89
CA THR A 118 40.49 33.64 18.82
C THR A 118 40.51 34.97 19.56
N GLY A 119 40.52 34.95 20.89
CA GLY A 119 40.83 36.12 21.70
C GLY A 119 40.05 36.29 23.00
N ASP A 120 40.71 35.83 24.06
CA ASP A 120 40.65 36.32 25.44
C ASP A 120 39.53 35.83 26.36
N GLY A 121 40.00 35.30 27.50
CA GLY A 121 39.22 34.63 28.51
C GLY A 121 38.52 35.60 29.44
N ARG A 122 37.27 35.28 29.75
CA ARG A 122 36.61 35.57 31.03
C ARG A 122 35.35 34.71 31.13
N GLU A 123 35.40 33.72 32.01
CA GLU A 123 34.20 33.03 32.48
C GLU A 123 33.28 34.05 33.16
N ALA A 124 32.14 34.32 32.53
CA ALA A 124 31.04 35.02 33.15
C ALA A 124 29.88 34.03 33.30
N GLY A 125 29.65 33.59 34.53
CA GLY A 125 28.42 32.92 34.91
C GLY A 125 27.24 33.82 34.57
N SER A 126 26.36 33.35 33.68
CA SER A 126 25.11 34.03 33.35
C SER A 126 23.97 33.04 33.45
N SER A 127 23.12 33.29 34.45
CA SER A 127 21.79 32.75 34.66
C SER A 127 21.07 32.35 33.37
N ARG A 128 20.44 31.16 33.39
CA ARG A 128 19.34 30.77 32.51
C ARG A 128 18.23 31.82 32.59
N ARG A 129 18.29 32.84 31.74
CA ARG A 129 17.10 33.59 31.32
C ARG A 129 16.61 32.92 30.06
N GLU A 130 15.51 32.18 30.17
CA GLU A 130 14.63 31.87 29.05
C GLU A 130 14.21 33.19 28.40
N ILE A 131 14.98 33.63 27.40
CA ILE A 131 14.48 34.59 26.44
C ILE A 131 13.54 33.79 25.56
N SER A 132 12.24 33.86 25.87
CA SER A 132 11.18 33.50 24.94
C SER A 132 11.44 34.26 23.63
N ARG A 133 12.06 33.60 22.65
CA ARG A 133 12.31 34.17 21.33
C ARG A 133 10.96 34.26 20.63
N ARG A 134 10.37 35.45 20.63
CA ARG A 134 9.15 35.73 19.88
C ARG A 134 9.38 35.37 18.40
N ALA A 135 8.59 34.43 17.88
CA ALA A 135 8.55 34.12 16.45
C ALA A 135 8.30 35.42 15.66
N ARG A 136 9.15 35.69 14.68
CA ARG A 136 9.05 36.86 13.78
C ARG A 136 8.32 36.53 12.49
N CYS A 137 8.30 35.25 12.13
CA CYS A 137 7.60 34.70 10.99
C CYS A 137 6.44 33.81 11.44
N SER A 138 5.37 33.81 10.66
CA SER A 138 4.23 32.90 10.84
C SER A 138 4.29 31.80 9.79
N VAL A 139 4.22 30.55 10.24
CA VAL A 139 4.22 29.37 9.38
C VAL A 139 2.95 28.55 9.70
N PRO A 140 2.08 28.26 8.71
CA PRO A 140 0.91 27.44 8.94
C PRO A 140 1.28 26.04 9.44
N LEU A 141 0.44 25.46 10.29
CA LEU A 141 0.55 24.08 10.73
C LEU A 141 -0.47 23.22 9.97
N LEU A 142 -0.02 22.10 9.42
CA LEU A 142 -0.83 21.09 8.76
C LEU A 142 -0.66 19.76 9.49
N ARG A 143 -1.77 19.10 9.79
CA ARG A 143 -1.80 17.75 10.40
C ARG A 143 -2.48 16.70 9.53
N GLN A 144 -3.21 17.16 8.53
CA GLN A 144 -3.96 16.30 7.63
C GLN A 144 -3.00 15.47 6.77
N GLU A 145 -3.46 14.31 6.35
CA GLU A 145 -2.78 13.46 5.37
C GLU A 145 -2.68 14.19 4.02
N ILE A 146 -1.53 14.09 3.34
CA ILE A 146 -1.33 14.75 2.04
C ILE A 146 -2.18 14.10 0.94
N GLY A 147 -2.43 12.80 1.04
CA GLY A 147 -3.22 12.06 0.05
C GLY A 147 -2.47 11.92 -1.27
N ASP A 148 -1.55 10.97 -1.33
CA ASP A 148 -0.72 10.72 -2.52
C ASP A 148 -1.58 10.50 -3.78
N THR A 149 -1.35 11.32 -4.79
CA THR A 149 -2.09 11.28 -6.06
C THR A 149 -1.40 10.43 -7.14
N TRP A 150 -0.21 9.89 -6.87
CA TRP A 150 0.66 9.19 -7.82
C TRP A 150 0.75 7.66 -7.61
N ILE A 151 0.02 7.11 -6.63
CA ILE A 151 0.05 5.67 -6.29
C ILE A 151 -0.80 4.79 -7.21
N HIS A 152 -1.53 5.37 -8.16
CA HIS A 152 -2.53 4.63 -8.94
C HIS A 152 -1.93 3.62 -9.93
N GLY A 153 -0.64 3.72 -10.28
CA GLY A 153 0.07 2.70 -11.05
C GLY A 153 0.60 1.53 -10.21
N ALA A 154 0.63 1.62 -8.88
CA ALA A 154 1.34 0.65 -8.04
C ALA A 154 0.75 -0.78 -8.10
N ALA A 155 -0.53 -0.95 -8.40
CA ALA A 155 -1.14 -2.29 -8.53
C ALA A 155 -0.87 -2.97 -9.88
N SER A 156 -0.17 -2.33 -10.80
CA SER A 156 0.20 -2.90 -12.11
C SER A 156 1.11 -4.12 -12.02
N ASP A 157 1.85 -4.26 -10.92
CA ASP A 157 2.67 -5.43 -10.66
C ASP A 157 2.34 -6.08 -9.29
N PRO A 158 1.32 -6.95 -9.22
CA PRO A 158 0.98 -7.63 -7.98
C PRO A 158 2.06 -8.63 -7.53
N GLY A 159 2.86 -9.15 -8.46
CA GLY A 159 4.02 -10.01 -8.15
C GLY A 159 5.05 -9.24 -7.34
N LYS A 160 5.52 -8.10 -7.88
CA LYS A 160 6.46 -7.19 -7.20
C LYS A 160 5.93 -6.73 -5.84
N LEU A 161 4.65 -6.34 -5.76
CA LEU A 161 4.05 -5.90 -4.50
C LEU A 161 4.03 -7.00 -3.44
N SER A 162 3.57 -8.22 -3.78
CA SER A 162 3.48 -9.32 -2.82
C SER A 162 4.85 -9.73 -2.27
N GLU A 163 5.87 -9.81 -3.14
CA GLU A 163 7.25 -10.11 -2.76
C GLU A 163 7.86 -8.99 -1.91
N TYR A 164 7.70 -7.72 -2.31
CA TYR A 164 8.16 -6.57 -1.53
C TYR A 164 7.56 -6.57 -0.13
N ARG A 165 6.23 -6.75 -0.02
CA ARG A 165 5.53 -6.74 1.27
C ARG A 165 5.96 -7.91 2.16
N ALA A 166 6.17 -9.10 1.59
CA ALA A 166 6.68 -10.25 2.34
C ALA A 166 8.08 -10.01 2.90
N LEU A 167 8.99 -9.49 2.09
CA LEU A 167 10.34 -9.15 2.54
C LEU A 167 10.35 -7.96 3.51
N ALA A 168 9.46 -6.97 3.34
CA ALA A 168 9.30 -5.86 4.27
C ALA A 168 8.76 -6.32 5.64
N ARG A 169 7.83 -7.30 5.67
CA ARG A 169 7.41 -7.97 6.91
C ARG A 169 8.58 -8.66 7.58
N LEU A 170 9.33 -9.47 6.84
CA LEU A 170 10.52 -10.15 7.38
C LEU A 170 11.54 -9.14 7.93
N ARG A 171 11.78 -8.04 7.20
CA ARG A 171 12.67 -6.96 7.63
C ARG A 171 12.24 -6.38 8.97
N ARG A 172 10.94 -6.29 9.27
CA ARG A 172 10.41 -5.79 10.55
C ARG A 172 10.41 -6.84 11.66
N SER A 173 10.14 -8.10 11.33
CA SER A 173 9.86 -9.14 12.33
C SER A 173 11.07 -9.98 12.72
N HIS A 174 12.07 -10.12 11.85
CA HIS A 174 13.25 -10.91 12.15
C HIS A 174 14.18 -10.13 13.10
N PRO A 175 14.81 -10.79 14.10
CA PRO A 175 15.66 -10.12 15.08
C PRO A 175 17.05 -9.85 14.50
N TRP A 176 17.17 -8.84 13.64
CA TRP A 176 18.44 -8.39 13.07
C TRP A 176 19.32 -7.72 14.14
N SER A 177 20.64 -7.78 13.96
CA SER A 177 21.54 -6.85 14.63
C SER A 177 21.63 -5.57 13.79
N GLU A 178 21.60 -4.39 14.40
CA GLU A 178 21.77 -3.11 13.69
C GLU A 178 23.17 -2.98 13.06
N GLU A 179 24.15 -3.72 13.57
CA GLU A 179 25.52 -3.79 13.04
C GLU A 179 25.68 -4.85 11.94
N ASP A 180 24.62 -5.60 11.60
CA ASP A 180 24.68 -6.64 10.57
C ASP A 180 24.78 -6.02 9.18
N GLU A 181 25.96 -6.13 8.58
CA GLU A 181 26.22 -5.66 7.22
C GLU A 181 25.31 -6.34 6.19
N ALA A 182 24.94 -7.60 6.39
CA ALA A 182 24.02 -8.31 5.51
C ALA A 182 22.61 -7.70 5.56
N PHE A 183 22.14 -7.33 6.76
CA PHE A 183 20.88 -6.61 6.93
C PHE A 183 20.92 -5.22 6.26
N PHE A 184 22.03 -4.50 6.36
CA PHE A 184 22.19 -3.22 5.67
C PHE A 184 22.15 -3.38 4.14
N ARG A 185 22.90 -4.33 3.57
CA ARG A 185 22.92 -4.60 2.12
C ARG A 185 21.55 -5.07 1.62
N PHE A 186 20.89 -5.96 2.35
CA PHE A 186 19.49 -6.36 2.10
C PHE A 186 18.55 -5.17 2.07
N SER A 187 18.57 -4.34 3.13
CA SER A 187 17.70 -3.17 3.24
C SER A 187 17.92 -2.17 2.11
N ARG A 188 19.19 -1.95 1.72
CA ARG A 188 19.57 -1.05 0.62
C ARG A 188 18.98 -1.50 -0.72
N LEU A 189 19.00 -2.80 -1.02
CA LEU A 189 18.41 -3.34 -2.25
C LEU A 189 16.89 -3.44 -2.17
N LEU A 190 16.33 -3.80 -1.02
CA LEU A 190 14.88 -3.84 -0.80
C LEU A 190 14.24 -2.46 -1.03
N LEU A 191 14.93 -1.37 -0.67
CA LEU A 191 14.49 0.02 -0.90
C LEU A 191 14.34 0.37 -2.39
N LYS A 192 14.87 -0.43 -3.32
CA LYS A 192 14.69 -0.21 -4.76
C LYS A 192 13.32 -0.62 -5.27
N LEU A 193 12.62 -1.55 -4.62
CA LEU A 193 11.29 -1.99 -5.07
C LEU A 193 10.20 -0.92 -4.98
N PRO A 194 10.08 -0.13 -3.89
CA PRO A 194 9.05 0.91 -3.75
C PRO A 194 9.43 2.25 -4.42
N GLU A 195 10.50 2.30 -5.22
CA GLU A 195 10.79 3.46 -6.06
C GLU A 195 9.66 3.67 -7.08
N HIS A 196 9.40 4.92 -7.51
CA HIS A 196 8.19 5.27 -8.27
C HIS A 196 8.29 5.01 -9.79
N THR A 197 9.42 4.48 -10.28
CA THR A 197 9.72 4.18 -11.69
C THR A 197 9.85 2.67 -11.87
N TRP A 198 8.76 2.01 -12.27
CA TRP A 198 8.70 0.54 -12.28
C TRP A 198 9.19 -0.10 -13.58
N GLY A 199 9.90 0.64 -14.42
CA GLY A 199 10.33 0.18 -15.73
C GLY A 199 10.97 1.30 -16.53
N VAL A 200 11.00 1.10 -17.84
CA VAL A 200 11.41 2.12 -18.80
C VAL A 200 10.25 3.05 -19.15
N ASP A 201 10.58 4.19 -19.72
CA ASP A 201 9.63 5.15 -20.25
C ASP A 201 8.86 4.58 -21.46
N VAL A 202 7.70 4.00 -21.20
CA VAL A 202 6.89 3.33 -22.23
C VAL A 202 6.50 4.26 -23.37
N LYS A 203 6.43 5.59 -23.11
CA LYS A 203 6.05 6.55 -24.14
C LYS A 203 7.08 6.61 -25.27
N ALA A 204 8.36 6.41 -24.90
CA ALA A 204 9.49 6.45 -25.79
C ALA A 204 9.97 5.06 -26.21
N THR A 205 9.88 4.06 -25.33
CA THR A 205 10.42 2.71 -25.60
C THR A 205 9.42 1.76 -26.25
N LEU A 206 8.16 1.75 -25.80
CA LEU A 206 7.10 0.95 -26.43
C LEU A 206 6.49 1.74 -27.60
N ALA A 207 6.18 3.02 -27.36
CA ALA A 207 5.75 3.99 -28.37
C ALA A 207 4.64 3.51 -29.34
N ASP A 208 3.82 2.54 -28.92
CA ASP A 208 2.71 2.00 -29.70
C ASP A 208 1.38 2.50 -29.14
N TYR A 209 0.63 3.21 -29.98
CA TYR A 209 -0.66 3.81 -29.64
C TYR A 209 -1.75 3.38 -30.62
N GLU A 210 -1.54 2.25 -31.29
CA GLU A 210 -2.41 1.73 -32.34
C GLU A 210 -2.93 0.32 -32.03
N HIS A 211 -2.06 -0.59 -31.57
CA HIS A 211 -2.39 -2.02 -31.39
C HIS A 211 -2.98 -2.29 -30.00
N TRP A 212 -4.20 -1.82 -29.78
CA TRP A 212 -4.86 -1.84 -28.48
C TRP A 212 -5.69 -3.09 -28.22
N SER A 213 -6.41 -3.61 -29.21
CA SER A 213 -7.22 -4.82 -29.02
C SER A 213 -6.33 -6.02 -28.68
N ASN A 214 -6.80 -6.98 -27.88
CA ASN A 214 -6.00 -8.15 -27.52
C ASN A 214 -5.48 -8.90 -28.76
N ALA A 215 -6.26 -8.95 -29.84
CA ALA A 215 -5.87 -9.57 -31.10
C ALA A 215 -4.77 -8.79 -31.83
N ASP A 216 -4.89 -7.46 -31.90
CA ASP A 216 -3.87 -6.61 -32.54
C ASP A 216 -2.58 -6.57 -31.73
N PHE A 217 -2.70 -6.48 -30.41
CA PHE A 217 -1.58 -6.57 -29.47
C PHE A 217 -0.83 -7.90 -29.63
N ALA A 218 -1.52 -9.03 -29.59
CA ALA A 218 -0.88 -10.34 -29.73
C ALA A 218 -0.20 -10.52 -31.10
N ARG A 219 -0.84 -10.04 -32.18
CA ARG A 219 -0.25 -10.07 -33.52
C ARG A 219 1.01 -9.22 -33.59
N ASP A 220 0.95 -7.98 -33.11
CA ASP A 220 2.07 -7.05 -33.18
C ASP A 220 3.23 -7.47 -32.25
N GLN A 221 2.93 -8.08 -31.10
CA GLN A 221 3.93 -8.70 -30.25
C GLN A 221 4.66 -9.86 -30.94
N ALA A 222 3.96 -10.63 -31.78
CA ALA A 222 4.58 -11.69 -32.59
C ALA A 222 5.40 -11.13 -33.76
N ASP A 223 4.94 -10.05 -34.40
CA ASP A 223 5.58 -9.43 -35.55
C ASP A 223 6.82 -8.59 -35.16
N ARG A 224 6.78 -7.91 -34.00
CA ARG A 224 7.81 -6.99 -33.48
C ARG A 224 8.20 -7.30 -32.02
N PRO A 225 8.65 -8.52 -31.70
CA PRO A 225 8.87 -8.97 -30.32
C PRO A 225 9.90 -8.12 -29.55
N GLU A 226 10.89 -7.56 -30.22
CA GLU A 226 11.90 -6.68 -29.62
C GLU A 226 11.30 -5.42 -29.00
N LEU A 227 10.21 -4.88 -29.57
CA LEU A 227 9.53 -3.69 -29.08
C LEU A 227 8.91 -3.92 -27.69
N TYR A 228 8.28 -5.09 -27.52
CA TYR A 228 7.61 -5.49 -26.28
C TYR A 228 8.58 -6.05 -25.25
N ARG A 229 9.65 -6.71 -25.71
CA ARG A 229 10.63 -7.33 -24.81
C ARG A 229 11.43 -6.32 -23.99
N VAL A 230 11.67 -5.11 -24.50
CA VAL A 230 12.37 -4.06 -23.75
C VAL A 230 11.65 -3.68 -22.46
N PRO A 231 10.36 -3.26 -22.47
CA PRO A 231 9.63 -2.99 -21.24
C PRO A 231 9.46 -4.23 -20.36
N GLU A 232 9.18 -5.41 -20.92
CA GLU A 232 9.06 -6.65 -20.14
C GLU A 232 10.34 -6.98 -19.35
N LEU A 233 11.51 -6.89 -19.99
CA LEU A 233 12.80 -7.09 -19.32
C LEU A 233 13.06 -6.03 -18.24
N ALA A 234 12.61 -4.79 -18.45
CA ALA A 234 12.72 -3.74 -17.45
C ALA A 234 11.85 -4.02 -16.22
N TRP A 235 10.62 -4.51 -16.41
CA TRP A 235 9.71 -4.90 -15.33
C TRP A 235 10.21 -6.16 -14.60
N MET A 236 10.72 -7.16 -15.31
CA MET A 236 11.38 -8.33 -14.73
C MET A 236 12.59 -7.93 -13.87
N ARG A 237 13.40 -6.97 -14.34
CA ARG A 237 14.52 -6.43 -13.56
C ARG A 237 14.06 -5.76 -12.27
N GLN A 238 12.91 -5.08 -12.29
CA GLN A 238 12.34 -4.44 -11.12
C GLN A 238 11.90 -5.47 -10.06
N ARG A 239 11.33 -6.60 -10.46
CA ARG A 239 11.09 -7.75 -9.56
C ARG A 239 12.38 -8.38 -9.04
N ALA A 240 13.43 -8.45 -9.88
CA ALA A 240 14.70 -9.08 -9.50
C ALA A 240 15.37 -8.43 -8.27
N TYR A 241 15.04 -7.19 -7.92
CA TYR A 241 15.51 -6.58 -6.67
C TYR A 241 15.09 -7.35 -5.42
N ALA A 242 13.93 -8.05 -5.41
CA ALA A 242 13.55 -8.90 -4.29
C ALA A 242 14.53 -10.08 -4.12
N LEU A 243 14.91 -10.70 -5.24
CA LEU A 243 15.88 -11.80 -5.28
C LEU A 243 17.28 -11.31 -4.88
N TRP A 244 17.75 -10.21 -5.46
CA TRP A 244 19.07 -9.65 -5.14
C TRP A 244 19.16 -9.20 -3.68
N ALA A 245 18.11 -8.55 -3.15
CA ALA A 245 18.05 -8.23 -1.73
C ALA A 245 18.19 -9.50 -0.89
N THR A 246 17.41 -10.54 -1.20
CA THR A 246 17.45 -11.82 -0.48
C THR A 246 18.83 -12.48 -0.53
N GLN A 247 19.55 -12.40 -1.65
CA GLN A 247 20.91 -12.91 -1.79
C GLN A 247 21.92 -12.24 -0.84
N GLU A 248 21.76 -10.94 -0.56
CA GLU A 248 22.65 -10.20 0.35
C GLU A 248 22.65 -10.72 1.79
N LEU A 249 21.57 -11.41 2.20
CA LEU A 249 21.44 -12.05 3.51
C LEU A 249 22.24 -13.35 3.65
N GLY A 250 22.78 -13.89 2.55
CA GLY A 250 23.54 -15.14 2.54
C GLY A 250 22.76 -16.33 3.09
N ASN A 251 23.46 -17.25 3.75
CA ASN A 251 22.89 -18.51 4.26
C ASN A 251 22.50 -18.44 5.76
N GLY A 252 22.41 -17.24 6.33
CA GLY A 252 21.97 -17.06 7.72
C GLY A 252 20.48 -17.34 7.90
N THR A 253 19.99 -17.32 9.15
CA THR A 253 18.57 -17.55 9.47
C THR A 253 17.65 -16.55 8.75
N GLY A 254 18.07 -15.30 8.62
CA GLY A 254 17.33 -14.28 7.88
C GLY A 254 17.27 -14.57 6.38
N GLY A 255 18.38 -15.03 5.78
CA GLY A 255 18.44 -15.41 4.37
C GLY A 255 17.58 -16.62 4.05
N MET A 256 17.63 -17.66 4.89
CA MET A 256 16.73 -18.82 4.78
C MET A 256 15.26 -18.39 4.88
N ALA A 257 14.91 -17.57 5.88
CA ALA A 257 13.55 -17.08 6.05
C ALA A 257 13.07 -16.22 4.86
N ALA A 258 13.95 -15.43 4.26
CA ALA A 258 13.65 -14.64 3.07
C ALA A 258 13.40 -15.53 1.84
N TRP A 259 14.26 -16.52 1.61
CA TRP A 259 14.06 -17.51 0.53
C TRP A 259 12.78 -18.31 0.73
N ASP A 260 12.50 -18.75 1.96
CA ASP A 260 11.26 -19.47 2.29
C ASP A 260 10.02 -18.60 2.06
N ALA A 261 10.08 -17.31 2.39
CA ALA A 261 8.98 -16.39 2.15
C ALA A 261 8.68 -16.22 0.65
N LEU A 262 9.72 -16.01 -0.18
CA LEU A 262 9.56 -15.89 -1.64
C LEU A 262 9.11 -17.22 -2.27
N ALA A 263 9.72 -18.34 -1.89
CA ALA A 263 9.33 -19.67 -2.37
C ALA A 263 7.88 -20.01 -2.00
N SER A 264 7.45 -19.63 -0.79
CA SER A 264 6.06 -19.81 -0.35
C SER A 264 5.09 -19.01 -1.22
N LEU A 265 5.40 -17.76 -1.55
CA LEU A 265 4.57 -16.95 -2.46
C LEU A 265 4.44 -17.60 -3.84
N GLN A 266 5.55 -18.06 -4.42
CA GLN A 266 5.52 -18.72 -5.73
C GLN A 266 4.76 -20.05 -5.68
N GLY A 267 4.93 -20.85 -4.62
CA GLY A 267 4.18 -22.11 -4.42
C GLY A 267 2.68 -21.93 -4.19
N LEU A 268 2.24 -20.71 -3.85
CA LEU A 268 0.84 -20.34 -3.69
C LEU A 268 0.17 -19.89 -5.00
N LYS A 269 0.92 -19.64 -6.07
CA LYS A 269 0.41 -19.29 -7.40
C LYS A 269 -0.11 -20.53 -8.13
N LYS A 270 -1.18 -21.12 -7.58
CA LYS A 270 -1.85 -22.30 -8.12
C LYS A 270 -3.33 -22.23 -7.83
N VAL A 271 -4.11 -22.79 -8.75
CA VAL A 271 -5.54 -23.05 -8.54
C VAL A 271 -5.75 -24.02 -7.38
N PRO A 272 -6.78 -23.85 -6.54
CA PRO A 272 -7.07 -24.79 -5.47
C PRO A 272 -7.40 -26.19 -6.02
N ALA A 273 -6.66 -27.22 -5.58
CA ALA A 273 -6.92 -28.62 -5.92
C ALA A 273 -8.05 -29.18 -5.04
N VAL A 274 -9.29 -28.79 -5.33
CA VAL A 274 -10.46 -29.08 -4.47
C VAL A 274 -10.67 -30.58 -4.25
N GLU A 275 -10.46 -31.40 -5.28
CA GLU A 275 -10.62 -32.85 -5.24
C GLU A 275 -9.62 -33.51 -4.27
N GLU A 276 -8.39 -33.00 -4.22
CA GLU A 276 -7.34 -33.49 -3.33
C GLU A 276 -7.57 -33.08 -1.87
N GLN A 277 -8.34 -32.00 -1.65
CA GLN A 277 -8.67 -31.48 -0.32
C GLN A 277 -9.82 -32.24 0.36
N GLY A 278 -10.52 -33.14 -0.36
CA GLY A 278 -11.66 -33.90 0.18
C GLY A 278 -12.86 -33.02 0.51
N LEU A 279 -13.01 -31.87 -0.16
CA LEU A 279 -14.15 -30.97 0.03
C LEU A 279 -15.38 -31.50 -0.72
N ALA A 280 -16.55 -31.43 -0.09
CA ALA A 280 -17.81 -31.83 -0.70
C ALA A 280 -18.42 -30.67 -1.50
N PRO A 281 -19.02 -30.91 -2.68
CA PRO A 281 -19.76 -29.89 -3.40
C PRO A 281 -20.87 -29.27 -2.54
N VAL A 282 -21.11 -27.97 -2.71
CA VAL A 282 -22.17 -27.22 -2.04
C VAL A 282 -23.13 -26.66 -3.08
N ASP A 283 -24.42 -26.91 -2.86
CA ASP A 283 -25.48 -26.25 -3.61
C ASP A 283 -25.67 -24.82 -3.10
N LEU A 284 -25.59 -23.86 -4.02
CA LEU A 284 -25.71 -22.44 -3.75
C LEU A 284 -26.99 -21.82 -4.31
N ASP A 285 -27.93 -22.58 -4.90
CA ASP A 285 -29.10 -22.01 -5.59
C ASP A 285 -29.93 -21.06 -4.72
N GLU A 286 -30.12 -21.39 -3.43
CA GLU A 286 -30.77 -20.52 -2.45
C GLU A 286 -29.78 -19.79 -1.52
N GLY A 287 -28.47 -19.92 -1.78
CA GLY A 287 -27.38 -19.52 -0.90
C GLY A 287 -27.11 -20.54 0.22
N ALA A 288 -25.84 -20.67 0.65
CA ALA A 288 -25.42 -21.64 1.66
C ALA A 288 -24.95 -20.96 2.95
N SER A 289 -25.26 -21.58 4.10
CA SER A 289 -24.86 -21.08 5.42
C SER A 289 -23.82 -22.00 6.05
N PHE A 290 -22.83 -21.41 6.71
CA PHE A 290 -21.73 -22.11 7.33
C PHE A 290 -21.49 -21.59 8.75
N GLU A 291 -21.06 -22.49 9.63
CA GLU A 291 -20.67 -22.15 11.00
C GLU A 291 -19.35 -22.86 11.38
N SER A 292 -18.42 -22.07 11.90
CA SER A 292 -17.22 -22.51 12.60
C SER A 292 -17.35 -22.19 14.09
N LYS A 293 -16.30 -22.42 14.86
CA LYS A 293 -16.27 -22.08 16.30
C LYS A 293 -16.49 -20.58 16.54
N HIS A 294 -15.88 -19.73 15.71
CA HIS A 294 -15.85 -18.28 15.92
C HIS A 294 -16.65 -17.49 14.89
N TRP A 295 -17.07 -18.10 13.78
CA TRP A 295 -17.72 -17.40 12.68
C TRP A 295 -18.97 -18.11 12.21
N ARG A 296 -19.99 -17.33 11.83
CA ARG A 296 -21.14 -17.79 11.05
C ARG A 296 -21.27 -16.89 9.84
N PHE A 297 -21.52 -17.47 8.68
CA PHE A 297 -21.73 -16.68 7.47
C PHE A 297 -22.67 -17.37 6.49
N ARG A 298 -23.27 -16.58 5.60
CA ARG A 298 -24.04 -17.05 4.45
C ARG A 298 -23.41 -16.51 3.17
N LEU A 299 -23.34 -17.34 2.14
CA LEU A 299 -22.89 -16.95 0.81
C LEU A 299 -24.08 -16.57 -0.07
N ASP A 300 -23.92 -15.51 -0.84
CA ASP A 300 -24.83 -15.11 -1.92
C ASP A 300 -24.75 -16.07 -3.10
N SER A 301 -25.90 -16.46 -3.65
CA SER A 301 -25.99 -17.46 -4.71
C SER A 301 -25.45 -16.96 -6.05
N ALA A 302 -25.51 -15.65 -6.31
CA ALA A 302 -25.09 -15.07 -7.58
C ALA A 302 -23.59 -14.76 -7.58
N THR A 303 -23.06 -14.21 -6.48
CA THR A 303 -21.71 -13.63 -6.42
C THR A 303 -20.73 -14.41 -5.56
N GLY A 304 -21.22 -15.26 -4.65
CA GLY A 304 -20.38 -16.00 -3.70
C GLY A 304 -19.81 -15.13 -2.59
N ALA A 305 -20.16 -13.84 -2.56
CA ALA A 305 -19.82 -12.93 -1.48
C ALA A 305 -20.65 -13.26 -0.22
N PHE A 306 -20.22 -12.77 0.94
CA PHE A 306 -21.00 -12.92 2.16
C PHE A 306 -22.27 -12.08 2.09
N SER A 307 -23.44 -12.71 2.15
CA SER A 307 -24.74 -12.07 2.35
C SER A 307 -25.14 -11.96 3.83
N SER A 308 -24.38 -12.60 4.71
CA SER A 308 -24.37 -12.44 6.17
C SER A 308 -23.00 -12.88 6.69
N LEU A 309 -22.44 -12.15 7.65
CA LEU A 309 -21.13 -12.44 8.26
C LEU A 309 -21.15 -12.01 9.73
N GLN A 310 -21.09 -12.99 10.64
CA GLN A 310 -21.20 -12.78 12.08
C GLN A 310 -19.99 -13.38 12.80
N PHE A 311 -19.43 -12.61 13.72
CA PHE A 311 -18.43 -13.09 14.66
C PHE A 311 -19.11 -13.55 15.96
N LEU A 312 -18.93 -14.82 16.32
CA LEU A 312 -19.65 -15.48 17.42
C LEU A 312 -18.93 -15.36 18.78
N GLY A 313 -17.64 -15.03 18.81
CA GLY A 313 -16.92 -14.77 20.07
C GLY A 313 -16.86 -15.92 21.08
N LYS A 314 -17.16 -17.18 20.71
CA LYS A 314 -17.12 -18.33 21.64
C LYS A 314 -15.70 -18.42 22.25
N LYS A 315 -15.58 -18.40 23.60
CA LYS A 315 -14.29 -18.47 24.30
C LYS A 315 -13.54 -19.75 23.92
N GLU A 316 -12.21 -19.68 23.88
CA GLU A 316 -11.38 -20.89 23.89
C GLU A 316 -11.63 -21.64 25.20
N GLU A 317 -12.13 -22.87 25.12
CA GLU A 317 -12.06 -23.79 26.25
C GLU A 317 -10.58 -24.04 26.54
N LYS A 318 -10.13 -23.69 27.75
CA LYS A 318 -8.79 -24.10 28.21
C LYS A 318 -8.76 -25.62 28.21
N ALA A 319 -8.02 -26.21 27.27
CA ALA A 319 -7.78 -27.64 27.27
C ALA A 319 -7.22 -28.06 28.65
N PRO A 320 -7.71 -29.16 29.25
CA PRO A 320 -7.20 -29.62 30.54
C PRO A 320 -5.72 -29.98 30.39
N LEU A 321 -4.87 -29.30 31.17
CA LEU A 321 -3.47 -29.65 31.37
C LEU A 321 -3.40 -31.04 32.02
N PHE A 322 -3.27 -32.09 31.22
CA PHE A 322 -2.89 -33.39 31.73
C PHE A 322 -1.39 -33.39 32.02
N ALA A 323 -1.06 -33.31 33.30
CA ALA A 323 0.26 -33.58 33.83
C ALA A 323 0.52 -35.09 33.78
N HIS A 324 1.52 -35.51 33.02
CA HIS A 324 2.26 -36.72 33.34
C HIS A 324 3.76 -36.44 33.27
N GLN A 325 4.37 -36.48 34.45
CA GLN A 325 5.80 -36.66 34.65
C GLN A 325 6.19 -38.04 34.13
N GLU A 326 7.30 -38.14 33.41
CA GLU A 326 8.28 -39.19 33.72
C GLU A 326 9.70 -38.80 33.27
N LYS A 327 10.64 -39.20 34.11
CA LYS A 327 12.09 -38.93 34.09
C LYS A 327 12.79 -40.04 33.30
N SER A 328 13.79 -39.72 32.49
CA SER A 328 15.12 -40.39 32.54
C SER A 328 16.13 -39.83 31.52
N SER A 329 17.38 -39.81 32.00
CA SER A 329 18.66 -39.28 31.50
C SER A 329 19.22 -39.89 30.18
N PRO A 330 20.34 -39.36 29.65
CA PRO A 330 20.78 -39.52 28.25
C PRO A 330 21.86 -40.59 28.05
N SER A 331 21.94 -41.19 26.86
CA SER A 331 23.15 -41.91 26.41
C SER A 331 23.34 -41.87 24.89
N LEU A 332 24.56 -41.52 24.49
CA LEU A 332 25.14 -41.60 23.15
C LEU A 332 25.28 -43.04 22.63
N LEU A 333 25.15 -43.26 21.32
CA LEU A 333 26.14 -43.92 20.45
C LEU A 333 25.72 -43.96 18.96
N ARG A 334 26.70 -44.23 18.10
CA ARG A 334 26.87 -43.89 16.69
C ARG A 334 26.27 -44.89 15.68
N SER A 335 26.00 -44.36 14.47
CA SER A 335 26.16 -44.96 13.11
C SER A 335 25.31 -46.20 12.76
N THR A 336 24.68 -46.41 11.59
CA THR A 336 25.08 -46.22 10.19
C THR A 336 23.88 -46.31 9.22
N TRP A 337 23.90 -45.51 8.15
CA TRP A 337 23.54 -45.79 6.73
C TRP A 337 22.21 -46.45 6.28
N ARG A 338 21.60 -45.74 5.29
CA ARG A 338 20.71 -46.11 4.16
C ARG A 338 19.20 -46.20 4.38
N GLY A 339 18.51 -45.27 3.73
CA GLY A 339 17.60 -45.63 2.64
C GLY A 339 16.10 -45.47 2.90
N ALA A 340 15.56 -44.36 2.39
CA ALA A 340 14.22 -44.22 1.84
C ALA A 340 13.01 -44.63 2.72
N ARG A 341 12.39 -43.62 3.36
CA ARG A 341 10.93 -43.32 3.31
C ARG A 341 10.58 -42.20 4.30
N ALA A 342 9.49 -41.51 4.00
CA ALA A 342 8.76 -40.52 4.83
C ALA A 342 9.16 -39.05 4.67
N ALA A 343 8.72 -38.47 3.55
CA ALA A 343 8.13 -37.14 3.53
C ALA A 343 6.80 -37.17 4.30
N ALA A 344 6.81 -36.74 5.57
CA ALA A 344 5.66 -36.27 6.34
C ALA A 344 6.16 -35.95 7.77
N ALA A 345 5.69 -34.82 8.31
CA ALA A 345 5.96 -34.29 9.65
C ALA A 345 7.34 -33.67 9.90
N ARG A 346 7.42 -32.34 9.71
CA ARG A 346 8.12 -31.39 10.60
C ARG A 346 7.86 -29.95 10.16
N ALA A 347 6.78 -29.37 10.67
CA ALA A 347 6.58 -27.94 10.78
C ALA A 347 5.84 -27.66 12.09
N VAL A 348 6.53 -27.85 13.22
CA VAL A 348 6.13 -27.30 14.53
C VAL A 348 7.41 -26.89 15.24
N GLY A 349 7.58 -25.60 15.47
CA GLY A 349 8.58 -25.10 16.40
C GLY A 349 9.20 -23.76 16.03
N SER A 350 8.50 -22.66 16.31
CA SER A 350 9.07 -21.48 17.00
C SER A 350 8.02 -20.38 17.19
N LEU A 351 7.11 -20.61 18.14
CA LEU A 351 6.41 -19.56 18.88
C LEU A 351 7.11 -19.44 20.24
N ARG A 352 7.80 -18.32 20.47
CA ARG A 352 8.04 -17.67 21.77
C ARG A 352 9.04 -16.54 21.58
N ILE A 353 8.52 -15.31 21.62
CA ILE A 353 9.00 -14.16 22.43
C ILE A 353 8.02 -13.02 22.14
N ALA A 354 7.09 -12.76 23.06
CA ALA A 354 6.45 -11.45 23.28
C ALA A 354 5.55 -11.55 24.53
N ALA A 355 6.06 -11.08 25.67
CA ALA A 355 5.28 -10.54 26.80
C ALA A 355 6.23 -10.28 27.98
N ARG A 356 6.92 -9.15 27.97
CA ARG A 356 7.46 -8.49 29.16
C ARG A 356 7.50 -7.00 28.88
N VAL A 357 7.19 -6.21 29.90
CA VAL A 357 6.63 -4.83 29.84
C VAL A 357 5.19 -4.99 29.35
N TRP A 358 4.13 -4.89 30.17
CA TRP A 358 3.80 -3.86 31.15
C TRP A 358 3.32 -4.52 32.45
N GLY A 359 3.86 -4.08 33.59
CA GLY A 359 3.31 -4.42 34.90
C GLY A 359 2.15 -3.49 35.22
N LEU A 360 1.02 -4.05 35.68
CA LEU A 360 0.02 -3.38 36.50
C LEU A 360 -0.78 -4.46 37.25
N GLU A 361 -1.02 -4.17 38.53
CA GLU A 361 -1.45 -5.08 39.59
C GLU A 361 -2.91 -5.53 39.50
N ALA A 362 -3.20 -6.66 40.16
CA ALA A 362 -4.51 -7.26 40.26
C ALA A 362 -5.47 -6.42 41.12
N THR A 363 -6.61 -6.02 40.54
CA THR A 363 -7.77 -5.48 41.28
C THR A 363 -8.91 -6.50 41.36
N LYS A 364 -9.58 -6.49 42.52
CA LYS A 364 -10.66 -7.41 42.95
C LYS A 364 -11.80 -7.60 41.93
N ALA A 365 -12.32 -8.82 41.92
CA ALA A 365 -13.46 -9.27 41.13
C ALA A 365 -14.73 -8.42 41.36
N PRO A 366 -15.46 -8.03 40.29
CA PRO A 366 -16.83 -7.59 40.41
C PRO A 366 -17.83 -8.73 40.24
N ASP A 367 -18.90 -8.55 41.01
CA ASP A 367 -20.20 -9.20 41.14
C ASP A 367 -20.75 -10.04 39.96
N GLU A 368 -21.35 -11.18 40.30
CA GLU A 368 -22.03 -12.10 39.40
C GLU A 368 -23.33 -11.47 38.85
N ARG A 369 -23.21 -10.69 37.78
CA ARG A 369 -24.29 -10.53 36.80
C ARG A 369 -23.74 -10.96 35.45
N GLY A 370 -24.15 -12.14 34.99
CA GLY A 370 -23.78 -12.63 33.66
C GLY A 370 -24.14 -11.58 32.60
N PRO A 371 -23.25 -11.29 31.63
CA PRO A 371 -23.57 -10.35 30.58
C PRO A 371 -24.69 -10.95 29.74
N SER A 372 -25.79 -10.21 29.60
CA SER A 372 -26.72 -10.38 28.50
C SER A 372 -25.91 -10.18 27.21
N PHE A 373 -25.49 -11.27 26.56
CA PHE A 373 -24.81 -11.18 25.27
C PHE A 373 -25.77 -10.58 24.26
N ALA A 374 -25.58 -9.31 23.95
CA ALA A 374 -26.27 -8.68 22.83
C ALA A 374 -25.92 -9.43 21.54
N ALA A 375 -26.89 -9.48 20.62
CA ALA A 375 -26.78 -10.27 19.40
C ALA A 375 -25.48 -9.94 18.62
N PRO A 376 -24.82 -10.92 17.99
CA PRO A 376 -23.66 -10.67 17.13
C PRO A 376 -23.97 -9.63 16.05
N VAL A 377 -23.02 -8.74 15.78
CA VAL A 377 -23.10 -7.81 14.64
C VAL A 377 -23.03 -8.64 13.36
N ASP A 378 -23.98 -8.41 12.45
CA ASP A 378 -23.97 -8.97 11.11
C ASP A 378 -23.38 -7.96 10.14
N TRP A 379 -22.13 -8.17 9.75
CA TRP A 379 -21.34 -7.20 8.98
C TRP A 379 -21.74 -7.13 7.50
N ALA A 380 -22.54 -8.06 7.00
CA ALA A 380 -22.99 -8.13 5.61
C ALA A 380 -24.51 -8.24 5.51
N SER A 381 -25.05 -7.93 4.34
CA SER A 381 -26.45 -8.19 4.01
C SER A 381 -26.61 -8.61 2.56
N ALA A 382 -27.74 -9.20 2.19
CA ALA A 382 -28.02 -9.58 0.80
C ALA A 382 -27.95 -8.37 -0.18
N SER A 383 -28.32 -7.17 0.27
CA SER A 383 -28.20 -5.94 -0.55
C SER A 383 -26.81 -5.31 -0.53
N GLU A 384 -25.98 -5.67 0.44
CA GLU A 384 -24.66 -5.08 0.71
C GLU A 384 -23.68 -6.21 1.07
N PRO A 385 -23.27 -7.02 0.08
CA PRO A 385 -22.46 -8.19 0.33
C PRO A 385 -20.98 -7.83 0.55
N LEU A 386 -20.29 -8.64 1.37
CA LEU A 386 -18.86 -8.49 1.68
C LEU A 386 -18.02 -9.53 0.94
N GLY A 387 -16.88 -9.13 0.37
CA GLY A 387 -15.98 -10.03 -0.34
C GLY A 387 -16.47 -10.38 -1.74
N ALA A 388 -16.69 -9.37 -2.58
CA ALA A 388 -17.14 -9.53 -3.96
C ALA A 388 -16.06 -9.06 -4.95
N ALA A 389 -15.86 -9.81 -6.03
CA ALA A 389 -14.98 -9.42 -7.11
C ALA A 389 -15.68 -8.48 -8.11
N LEU A 390 -14.98 -7.44 -8.53
CA LEU A 390 -15.44 -6.53 -9.58
C LEU A 390 -14.30 -6.30 -10.58
N TYR A 391 -14.58 -6.53 -11.85
CA TYR A 391 -13.69 -6.18 -12.95
C TYR A 391 -14.21 -4.94 -13.66
N SER A 392 -13.40 -3.90 -13.73
CA SER A 392 -13.77 -2.62 -14.33
C SER A 392 -12.91 -2.34 -15.55
N THR A 393 -13.55 -1.96 -16.65
CA THR A 393 -12.90 -1.51 -17.89
C THR A 393 -13.12 -0.02 -18.08
N TYR A 394 -12.20 0.64 -18.78
CA TYR A 394 -12.24 2.09 -18.99
C TYR A 394 -12.16 2.46 -20.47
N ALA A 395 -12.50 3.70 -20.77
CA ALA A 395 -12.37 4.32 -22.10
C ALA A 395 -11.54 5.61 -22.01
N GLU A 396 -11.14 6.15 -23.16
CA GLU A 396 -10.37 7.41 -23.23
C GLU A 396 -11.08 8.57 -22.53
N ALA A 397 -12.41 8.65 -22.65
CA ALA A 397 -13.24 9.65 -21.97
C ALA A 397 -13.11 9.64 -20.43
N ASP A 398 -12.71 8.51 -19.85
CA ASP A 398 -12.53 8.37 -18.41
C ASP A 398 -11.27 9.12 -17.95
N TYR A 399 -10.22 9.09 -18.77
CA TYR A 399 -8.99 9.84 -18.58
C TYR A 399 -9.24 11.35 -18.77
N GLU A 400 -9.96 11.73 -19.83
CA GLU A 400 -10.31 13.13 -20.13
C GLU A 400 -11.04 13.80 -18.96
N ALA A 401 -11.96 13.09 -18.33
CA ALA A 401 -12.71 13.59 -17.17
C ALA A 401 -11.77 13.99 -16.01
N ILE A 402 -10.67 13.27 -15.82
CA ILE A 402 -9.73 13.47 -14.72
C ILE A 402 -8.72 14.56 -15.04
N TRP A 403 -8.31 14.68 -16.31
CA TRP A 403 -7.27 15.63 -16.73
C TRP A 403 -7.64 17.07 -16.42
N SER A 404 -8.93 17.42 -16.50
CA SER A 404 -9.42 18.75 -16.13
C SER A 404 -9.09 19.17 -14.68
N GLY A 405 -8.98 18.21 -13.75
CA GLY A 405 -8.69 18.45 -12.34
C GLY A 405 -7.29 18.02 -11.90
N TYR A 406 -6.67 17.07 -12.59
CA TYR A 406 -5.39 16.47 -12.22
C TYR A 406 -4.19 17.04 -12.98
N ALA A 407 -4.37 17.43 -14.25
CA ALA A 407 -3.26 17.85 -15.07
C ALA A 407 -2.64 19.15 -14.55
N TYR A 408 -1.31 19.15 -14.40
CA TYR A 408 -0.56 20.32 -13.95
C TYR A 408 0.03 21.14 -15.12
N ARG A 409 -0.20 20.68 -16.36
CA ARG A 409 0.21 21.37 -17.59
C ARG A 409 -0.93 22.24 -18.12
N PRO A 410 -0.64 23.36 -18.80
CA PRO A 410 -1.66 24.20 -19.40
C PRO A 410 -2.38 23.47 -20.54
N ASP A 411 -3.64 23.82 -20.76
CA ASP A 411 -4.46 23.39 -21.89
C ASP A 411 -4.12 24.21 -23.16
N PRO A 412 -4.02 23.62 -24.37
CA PRO A 412 -4.09 22.18 -24.66
C PRO A 412 -2.93 21.41 -24.06
N LEU A 413 -3.24 20.25 -23.46
CA LEU A 413 -2.21 19.36 -22.93
C LEU A 413 -1.26 18.91 -24.05
N PRO A 414 0.05 18.86 -23.79
CA PRO A 414 1.02 18.47 -24.81
C PRO A 414 0.86 16.97 -25.14
N ASP A 415 1.17 16.59 -26.38
CA ASP A 415 1.04 15.22 -26.89
C ASP A 415 1.71 14.16 -26.00
N TRP A 416 2.90 14.46 -25.45
CA TRP A 416 3.58 13.56 -24.52
C TRP A 416 2.75 13.26 -23.28
N PHE A 417 1.91 14.18 -22.80
CA PHE A 417 1.10 14.00 -21.60
C PHE A 417 0.08 12.88 -21.79
N TYR A 418 -0.63 12.90 -22.93
CA TYR A 418 -1.60 11.84 -23.27
C TYR A 418 -0.92 10.49 -23.43
N LYS A 419 0.27 10.47 -24.02
CA LYS A 419 1.06 9.26 -24.25
C LYS A 419 1.66 8.67 -22.97
N ASP A 420 1.96 9.51 -21.98
CA ASP A 420 2.55 9.10 -20.70
C ASP A 420 1.47 8.70 -19.67
N PHE A 421 0.44 9.53 -19.53
CA PHE A 421 -0.58 9.41 -18.48
C PHE A 421 -1.89 8.78 -18.96
N GLY A 422 -2.11 8.73 -20.28
CA GLY A 422 -3.33 8.20 -20.89
C GLY A 422 -3.12 6.94 -21.71
N LYS A 423 -4.13 6.63 -22.54
CA LYS A 423 -4.17 5.48 -23.45
C LYS A 423 -4.74 5.93 -24.81
N PRO A 424 -4.03 6.80 -25.54
CA PRO A 424 -4.59 7.46 -26.72
C PRO A 424 -4.93 6.44 -27.81
N ASN A 425 -6.08 6.66 -28.45
CA ASN A 425 -6.73 5.79 -29.44
C ASN A 425 -7.23 4.43 -28.92
N ALA A 426 -7.19 4.15 -27.62
CA ALA A 426 -7.64 2.86 -27.09
C ALA A 426 -9.13 2.59 -27.36
N THR A 427 -9.97 3.61 -27.37
CA THR A 427 -11.39 3.47 -27.70
C THR A 427 -11.59 3.32 -29.20
N ALA A 428 -11.00 4.22 -30.00
CA ALA A 428 -11.21 4.23 -31.45
C ALA A 428 -10.61 3.01 -32.18
N LEU A 429 -9.42 2.55 -31.75
CA LEU A 429 -8.70 1.45 -32.39
C LEU A 429 -8.80 0.13 -31.61
N GLY A 430 -8.89 0.20 -30.28
CA GLY A 430 -8.96 -1.01 -29.42
C GLY A 430 -10.35 -1.41 -28.98
N GLY A 431 -11.35 -0.54 -29.17
CA GLY A 431 -12.70 -0.77 -28.64
C GLY A 431 -12.79 -0.68 -27.12
N ALA A 432 -11.87 0.05 -26.45
CA ALA A 432 -11.92 0.32 -25.02
C ALA A 432 -13.26 0.97 -24.63
N ARG A 433 -13.92 0.41 -23.61
CA ARG A 433 -15.26 0.81 -23.16
C ARG A 433 -15.29 0.84 -21.65
N ARG A 434 -16.01 1.81 -21.09
CA ARG A 434 -16.32 1.85 -19.67
C ARG A 434 -17.30 0.73 -19.31
N GLY A 435 -17.00 -0.04 -18.26
CA GLY A 435 -17.88 -1.10 -17.77
C GLY A 435 -17.48 -1.61 -16.39
N ASP A 436 -18.48 -2.04 -15.62
CA ASP A 436 -18.31 -2.69 -14.32
C ASP A 436 -18.92 -4.10 -14.41
N HIS A 437 -18.11 -5.12 -14.19
CA HIS A 437 -18.44 -6.52 -14.46
C HIS A 437 -18.23 -7.35 -13.19
N ALA A 438 -19.33 -7.74 -12.56
CA ALA A 438 -19.28 -8.63 -11.39
C ALA A 438 -19.01 -10.08 -11.84
N ALA A 439 -18.24 -10.81 -11.03
CA ALA A 439 -18.07 -12.25 -11.21
C ALA A 439 -19.33 -13.00 -10.73
N LYS A 440 -19.61 -14.14 -11.37
CA LYS A 440 -20.72 -15.02 -11.01
C LYS A 440 -20.23 -16.37 -10.52
N VAL A 441 -20.87 -16.92 -9.50
CA VAL A 441 -20.58 -18.26 -8.99
C VAL A 441 -20.86 -19.31 -10.05
N THR A 442 -19.93 -20.26 -10.18
CA THR A 442 -20.14 -21.48 -10.97
C THR A 442 -20.09 -22.74 -10.13
N ALA A 443 -19.37 -22.72 -9.00
CA ALA A 443 -19.25 -23.87 -8.12
C ALA A 443 -18.77 -23.45 -6.72
N ALA A 444 -19.12 -24.23 -5.72
CA ALA A 444 -18.56 -24.12 -4.38
C ALA A 444 -18.41 -25.49 -3.73
N TRP A 445 -17.47 -25.58 -2.80
CA TRP A 445 -17.17 -26.78 -2.03
C TRP A 445 -16.87 -26.42 -0.59
N ALA A 446 -17.19 -27.32 0.32
CA ALA A 446 -16.92 -27.12 1.74
C ALA A 446 -16.54 -28.41 2.44
N GLY A 447 -15.82 -28.25 3.55
CA GLY A 447 -15.38 -29.35 4.38
C GLY A 447 -14.74 -28.83 5.66
N ARG A 448 -14.06 -29.74 6.35
CA ARG A 448 -13.27 -29.40 7.53
C ARG A 448 -11.84 -29.89 7.36
N ASP A 449 -10.89 -29.12 7.86
CA ASP A 449 -9.50 -29.57 7.95
C ASP A 449 -9.32 -30.62 9.06
N GLY A 450 -8.11 -31.20 9.15
CA GLY A 450 -7.78 -32.23 10.14
C GLY A 450 -7.89 -31.79 11.60
N LEU A 451 -7.99 -30.49 11.87
CA LEU A 451 -8.20 -29.91 13.21
C LEU A 451 -9.65 -29.45 13.43
N GLY A 452 -10.55 -29.75 12.49
CA GLY A 452 -11.97 -29.40 12.54
C GLY A 452 -12.29 -27.96 12.11
N GLY A 453 -11.30 -27.20 11.64
CA GLY A 453 -11.47 -25.86 11.06
C GLY A 453 -12.32 -25.91 9.80
N LEU A 454 -13.19 -24.91 9.58
CA LEU A 454 -14.06 -24.86 8.41
C LEU A 454 -13.25 -24.39 7.19
N LYS A 455 -13.42 -25.07 6.06
CA LYS A 455 -12.87 -24.71 4.75
C LYS A 455 -14.00 -24.60 3.74
N VAL A 456 -14.04 -23.50 2.99
CA VAL A 456 -14.97 -23.29 1.88
C VAL A 456 -14.19 -22.76 0.69
N VAL A 457 -14.39 -23.33 -0.49
CA VAL A 457 -13.78 -22.88 -1.74
C VAL A 457 -14.88 -22.52 -2.71
N ILE A 458 -14.76 -21.35 -3.34
CA ILE A 458 -15.76 -20.83 -4.28
C ILE A 458 -15.06 -20.54 -5.59
N ARG A 459 -15.64 -20.96 -6.71
CA ARG A 459 -15.21 -20.59 -8.05
C ARG A 459 -16.22 -19.63 -8.67
N THR A 460 -15.73 -18.50 -9.16
CA THR A 460 -16.51 -17.50 -9.88
C THR A 460 -15.88 -17.19 -11.24
N VAL A 461 -16.70 -16.78 -12.21
CA VAL A 461 -16.25 -16.42 -13.57
C VAL A 461 -16.79 -15.05 -13.96
N PHE A 462 -16.03 -14.33 -14.78
CA PHE A 462 -16.49 -13.08 -15.41
C PHE A 462 -17.23 -13.38 -16.73
N PRO A 463 -18.00 -12.42 -17.27
CA PRO A 463 -18.61 -12.58 -18.59
C PRO A 463 -17.57 -12.85 -19.68
N ASP A 464 -17.83 -13.81 -20.57
CA ASP A 464 -16.89 -14.24 -21.63
C ASP A 464 -16.27 -13.07 -22.40
N TRP A 465 -17.07 -12.06 -22.76
CA TRP A 465 -16.58 -10.91 -23.51
C TRP A 465 -15.43 -10.17 -22.81
N VAL A 466 -15.49 -9.96 -21.48
CA VAL A 466 -14.42 -9.25 -20.77
C VAL A 466 -13.18 -10.13 -20.55
N VAL A 467 -13.34 -11.44 -20.48
CA VAL A 467 -12.22 -12.39 -20.44
C VAL A 467 -11.49 -12.34 -21.78
N ASP A 468 -12.22 -12.53 -22.88
CA ASP A 468 -11.66 -12.63 -24.23
C ASP A 468 -11.08 -11.29 -24.73
N ASN A 469 -11.76 -10.17 -24.45
CA ASN A 469 -11.46 -8.89 -25.10
C ASN A 469 -10.85 -7.84 -24.19
N ALA A 470 -11.09 -7.90 -22.87
CA ALA A 470 -10.70 -6.81 -21.96
C ALA A 470 -9.60 -7.19 -20.97
N GLY A 471 -9.33 -8.48 -20.73
CA GLY A 471 -8.22 -8.97 -19.89
C GLY A 471 -8.63 -9.56 -18.54
N ALA A 472 -9.93 -9.76 -18.28
CA ALA A 472 -10.38 -10.39 -17.04
C ALA A 472 -9.83 -11.82 -16.91
N PRO A 473 -9.55 -12.32 -15.69
CA PRO A 473 -9.16 -13.72 -15.53
C PRO A 473 -10.31 -14.66 -15.87
N ALA A 474 -9.96 -15.85 -16.38
CA ALA A 474 -10.94 -16.88 -16.73
C ALA A 474 -11.80 -17.30 -15.52
N ALA A 475 -11.20 -17.29 -14.32
CA ALA A 475 -11.92 -17.45 -13.08
C ALA A 475 -11.22 -16.76 -11.90
N LEU A 476 -12.00 -16.55 -10.84
CA LEU A 476 -11.50 -16.25 -9.51
C LEU A 476 -11.92 -17.34 -8.54
N TRP A 477 -10.96 -17.79 -7.74
CA TRP A 477 -11.16 -18.74 -6.67
C TRP A 477 -11.03 -18.03 -5.33
N THR A 478 -12.00 -18.24 -4.44
CA THR A 478 -11.95 -17.72 -3.06
C THR A 478 -11.87 -18.88 -2.10
N GLU A 479 -10.76 -19.02 -1.37
CA GLU A 479 -10.60 -19.99 -0.30
C GLU A 479 -10.84 -19.31 1.05
N ILE A 480 -11.94 -19.66 1.71
CA ILE A 480 -12.31 -19.19 3.04
C ILE A 480 -11.88 -20.23 4.07
N SER A 481 -11.09 -19.81 5.04
CA SER A 481 -10.62 -20.67 6.12
C SER A 481 -10.96 -20.07 7.48
N ALA A 482 -11.69 -20.82 8.30
CA ALA A 482 -11.96 -20.49 9.69
C ALA A 482 -11.37 -21.59 10.60
N PRO A 483 -10.08 -21.47 11.00
CA PRO A 483 -9.43 -22.44 11.87
C PRO A 483 -10.13 -22.58 13.22
N SER A 484 -10.05 -23.76 13.85
CA SER A 484 -10.68 -24.03 15.16
C SER A 484 -9.93 -23.41 16.34
N ASP A 485 -8.67 -23.04 16.13
CA ASP A 485 -7.72 -22.46 17.08
C ASP A 485 -7.44 -20.96 16.82
N SER A 486 -8.17 -20.35 15.89
CA SER A 486 -8.01 -18.94 15.53
C SER A 486 -9.34 -18.21 15.49
N ARG A 487 -9.37 -17.00 16.03
CA ARG A 487 -10.48 -16.06 15.87
C ARG A 487 -10.48 -15.38 14.49
N SER A 488 -9.41 -15.50 13.73
CA SER A 488 -9.27 -14.89 12.41
C SER A 488 -10.00 -15.69 11.34
N LEU A 489 -10.63 -15.01 10.38
CA LEU A 489 -11.16 -15.60 9.16
C LEU A 489 -10.22 -15.26 8.00
N SER A 490 -9.53 -16.25 7.44
CA SER A 490 -8.64 -16.05 6.30
C SER A 490 -9.41 -16.17 4.99
N LEU A 491 -9.07 -15.30 4.03
CA LEU A 491 -9.58 -15.35 2.66
C LEU A 491 -8.42 -15.23 1.68
N ASP A 492 -8.23 -16.27 0.87
CA ASP A 492 -7.28 -16.24 -0.23
C ASP A 492 -8.07 -16.09 -1.53
N VAL A 493 -7.78 -15.04 -2.30
CA VAL A 493 -8.35 -14.81 -3.62
C VAL A 493 -7.30 -15.15 -4.66
N VAL A 494 -7.60 -16.09 -5.56
CA VAL A 494 -6.70 -16.55 -6.61
C VAL A 494 -7.31 -16.26 -7.96
N TRP A 495 -6.62 -15.54 -8.83
CA TRP A 495 -7.01 -15.47 -10.23
C TRP A 495 -6.46 -16.67 -11.01
N GLU A 496 -7.23 -17.16 -11.97
CA GLU A 496 -6.85 -18.25 -12.87
C GLU A 496 -6.83 -17.72 -14.30
N ASP A 497 -5.74 -18.04 -15.01
CA ASP A 497 -5.55 -17.77 -16.43
C ASP A 497 -5.93 -16.34 -16.83
N LYS A 498 -5.27 -15.35 -16.22
CA LYS A 498 -5.45 -13.95 -16.60
C LYS A 498 -4.97 -13.71 -18.04
N THR A 499 -5.85 -13.17 -18.88
CA THR A 499 -5.50 -12.73 -20.23
C THR A 499 -4.69 -11.43 -20.18
N ALA A 500 -3.55 -11.41 -20.88
CA ALA A 500 -2.74 -10.21 -21.02
C ALA A 500 -3.48 -9.18 -21.89
N THR A 501 -3.57 -7.94 -21.41
CA THR A 501 -4.23 -6.86 -22.14
C THR A 501 -3.52 -5.53 -21.93
N ARG A 502 -3.58 -4.69 -22.95
CA ARG A 502 -3.16 -3.28 -22.89
C ARG A 502 -4.32 -2.31 -22.67
N LEU A 503 -5.55 -2.79 -22.88
CA LEU A 503 -6.75 -2.02 -22.64
C LEU A 503 -6.84 -1.66 -21.15
N PRO A 504 -7.36 -0.47 -20.81
CA PRO A 504 -7.36 0.00 -19.45
C PRO A 504 -8.34 -0.81 -18.59
N GLU A 505 -7.80 -1.46 -17.56
CA GLU A 505 -8.52 -2.36 -16.66
C GLU A 505 -8.21 -2.08 -15.19
N ALA A 506 -9.11 -2.55 -14.31
CA ALA A 506 -8.87 -2.68 -12.89
C ALA A 506 -9.65 -3.88 -12.31
N LEU A 507 -8.99 -4.71 -11.53
CA LEU A 507 -9.61 -5.81 -10.79
C LEU A 507 -9.64 -5.49 -9.29
N TRP A 508 -10.84 -5.53 -8.72
CA TRP A 508 -11.12 -5.14 -7.35
C TRP A 508 -11.62 -6.29 -6.49
N TRP A 509 -11.21 -6.29 -5.22
CA TRP A 509 -11.81 -7.08 -4.15
C TRP A 509 -12.54 -6.18 -3.16
N ARG A 510 -13.88 -6.28 -3.12
CA ARG A 510 -14.75 -5.29 -2.49
C ARG A 510 -15.24 -5.73 -1.11
N TRP A 511 -15.19 -4.78 -0.18
CA TRP A 511 -15.74 -4.87 1.17
C TRP A 511 -16.76 -3.75 1.38
N THR A 512 -18.02 -4.04 1.07
CA THR A 512 -19.16 -3.12 1.32
C THR A 512 -19.93 -3.60 2.54
N PRO A 513 -19.62 -3.12 3.77
CA PRO A 513 -20.31 -3.59 4.96
C PRO A 513 -21.78 -3.15 4.94
N ALA A 514 -22.63 -3.92 5.61
CA ALA A 514 -24.03 -3.55 5.76
C ALA A 514 -24.15 -2.18 6.46
N LYS A 515 -24.83 -1.22 5.83
CA LYS A 515 -24.92 0.18 6.31
C LYS A 515 -25.53 0.31 7.70
N LYS A 516 -26.40 -0.63 8.07
CA LYS A 516 -26.99 -0.67 9.42
C LYS A 516 -26.05 -1.28 10.47
N ALA A 517 -25.03 -2.01 10.04
CA ALA A 517 -24.12 -2.73 10.92
C ALA A 517 -22.91 -1.89 11.32
N VAL A 518 -22.55 -0.86 10.55
CA VAL A 518 -21.33 -0.06 10.76
C VAL A 518 -21.60 1.44 10.86
N ASP A 519 -20.75 2.15 11.60
CA ASP A 519 -20.61 3.60 11.45
C ASP A 519 -19.54 3.89 10.39
N ALA A 520 -19.99 4.19 9.17
CA ALA A 520 -19.09 4.43 8.03
C ALA A 520 -18.10 5.60 8.26
N LYS A 521 -18.40 6.56 9.15
CA LYS A 521 -17.48 7.67 9.44
C LYS A 521 -16.25 7.23 10.25
N THR A 522 -16.28 6.02 10.80
CA THR A 522 -15.18 5.45 11.59
C THR A 522 -14.18 4.66 10.75
N TRP A 523 -14.35 4.61 9.42
CA TRP A 523 -13.34 4.05 8.53
C TRP A 523 -11.97 4.67 8.84
N THR A 524 -11.02 3.80 9.14
CA THR A 524 -9.64 4.15 9.44
C THR A 524 -8.75 3.28 8.58
N LEU A 525 -7.81 3.91 7.87
CA LEU A 525 -6.82 3.24 7.03
C LEU A 525 -5.49 3.22 7.77
N VAL A 526 -4.77 2.10 7.75
CA VAL A 526 -3.48 1.97 8.43
C VAL A 526 -2.36 2.24 7.43
N LYS A 527 -1.65 3.36 7.60
CA LYS A 527 -0.51 3.77 6.78
C LYS A 527 0.73 3.91 7.63
N LEU A 528 1.82 3.24 7.27
CA LEU A 528 3.07 3.26 8.05
C LEU A 528 2.82 2.99 9.55
N ASP A 529 1.97 2.00 9.83
CA ASP A 529 1.54 1.59 11.18
C ASP A 529 0.81 2.69 11.98
N GLN A 530 0.35 3.76 11.32
CA GLN A 530 -0.48 4.84 11.88
C GLN A 530 -1.91 4.82 11.33
N PRO A 531 -2.92 5.07 12.17
CA PRO A 531 -4.31 5.20 11.73
C PRO A 531 -4.55 6.56 11.06
N VAL A 532 -5.14 6.54 9.85
CA VAL A 532 -5.49 7.72 9.06
C VAL A 532 -6.97 7.66 8.69
N SER A 533 -7.72 8.73 8.96
CA SER A 533 -9.09 8.84 8.46
C SER A 533 -9.07 9.27 7.00
N PRO A 534 -9.86 8.63 6.10
CA PRO A 534 -10.01 9.11 4.71
C PRO A 534 -10.72 10.47 4.63
N LEU A 535 -11.36 10.91 5.72
CA LEU A 535 -11.94 12.25 5.84
C LEU A 535 -10.92 13.33 6.24
N ASP A 536 -9.71 12.93 6.66
CA ASP A 536 -8.65 13.85 7.08
C ASP A 536 -7.51 13.94 6.07
N VAL A 537 -7.89 14.14 4.81
CA VAL A 537 -6.96 14.35 3.68
C VAL A 537 -7.05 15.81 3.23
N VAL A 538 -5.91 16.41 2.89
CA VAL A 538 -5.87 17.79 2.38
C VAL A 538 -6.71 17.94 1.11
N LEU A 539 -7.25 19.14 0.91
CA LEU A 539 -7.85 19.53 -0.37
C LEU A 539 -6.86 19.29 -1.53
N ASN A 540 -7.34 18.70 -2.62
CA ASN A 540 -6.57 18.28 -3.80
C ASN A 540 -5.54 17.17 -3.56
N GLY A 541 -5.51 16.55 -2.38
CA GLY A 541 -4.95 15.20 -2.23
C GLY A 541 -5.90 14.15 -2.79
N SER A 542 -5.43 12.93 -3.02
CA SER A 542 -6.32 11.81 -3.36
C SER A 542 -7.08 11.35 -2.11
N HIS A 543 -8.39 11.59 -2.09
CA HIS A 543 -9.28 11.27 -0.95
C HIS A 543 -9.78 9.83 -0.96
N ALA A 544 -9.87 9.22 -2.14
CA ALA A 544 -10.40 7.87 -2.28
C ALA A 544 -9.31 6.81 -2.33
N LEU A 545 -8.19 7.06 -3.02
CA LEU A 545 -7.14 6.07 -3.25
C LEU A 545 -6.02 6.21 -2.22
N HIS A 546 -5.68 5.12 -1.54
CA HIS A 546 -4.68 5.08 -0.48
C HIS A 546 -3.77 3.85 -0.60
N ALA A 547 -2.48 4.05 -0.34
CA ALA A 547 -1.55 2.97 -0.05
C ALA A 547 -1.63 2.60 1.44
N VAL A 548 -1.77 1.32 1.76
CA VAL A 548 -2.01 0.82 3.13
C VAL A 548 -1.03 -0.29 3.53
N GLY A 549 -0.80 -0.40 4.84
CA GLY A 549 0.00 -1.46 5.47
C GLY A 549 -0.73 -2.81 5.53
N ASP A 550 -0.19 -3.77 6.28
CA ASP A 550 -0.79 -5.11 6.39
C ASP A 550 -2.13 -5.09 7.14
N ASP A 551 -2.28 -4.21 8.13
CA ASP A 551 -3.53 -4.01 8.89
C ASP A 551 -4.53 -3.10 8.16
N ALA A 552 -4.26 -2.85 6.88
CA ALA A 552 -5.03 -2.13 5.87
C ALA A 552 -6.14 -1.17 6.31
N ALA A 553 -7.28 -1.68 6.79
CA ALA A 553 -8.44 -0.86 7.13
C ALA A 553 -9.26 -1.42 8.28
N HIS A 554 -9.84 -0.52 9.08
CA HIS A 554 -10.73 -0.82 10.20
C HIS A 554 -12.04 -0.02 10.12
N VAL A 555 -13.14 -0.59 10.61
CA VAL A 555 -14.42 0.10 10.79
C VAL A 555 -15.11 -0.34 12.08
N ARG A 556 -15.79 0.58 12.76
CA ARG A 556 -16.59 0.26 13.95
C ARG A 556 -18.01 -0.14 13.57
N SER A 557 -18.56 -1.05 14.36
CA SER A 557 -19.98 -1.37 14.37
C SER A 557 -20.81 -0.14 14.72
N ALA A 558 -22.07 -0.11 14.25
CA ALA A 558 -22.98 1.03 14.44
C ALA A 558 -23.31 1.29 15.93
N ASP A 559 -23.20 0.27 16.77
CA ASP A 559 -23.35 0.39 18.23
C ASP A 559 -22.02 0.65 18.96
N ALA A 560 -20.93 0.84 18.21
CA ALA A 560 -19.57 1.10 18.67
C ALA A 560 -18.92 0.01 19.53
N ARG A 561 -19.56 -1.15 19.75
CA ARG A 561 -19.06 -2.21 20.65
C ARG A 561 -17.97 -3.07 20.04
N GLN A 562 -17.94 -3.15 18.72
CA GLN A 562 -17.01 -3.99 17.97
C GLN A 562 -16.32 -3.22 16.86
N ARG A 563 -15.09 -3.62 16.54
CA ARG A 563 -14.31 -3.16 15.39
C ARG A 563 -14.00 -4.34 14.49
N LEU A 564 -14.38 -4.22 13.21
CA LEU A 564 -13.92 -5.11 12.15
C LEU A 564 -12.59 -4.60 11.61
N ALA A 565 -11.58 -5.46 11.65
CA ALA A 565 -10.28 -5.21 11.05
C ALA A 565 -10.10 -6.08 9.80
N ILE A 566 -9.65 -5.45 8.71
CA ILE A 566 -9.35 -6.09 7.44
C ILE A 566 -7.85 -5.99 7.21
N ARG A 567 -7.19 -7.14 7.11
CA ARG A 567 -5.78 -7.23 6.78
C ARG A 567 -5.62 -7.57 5.30
N SER A 568 -4.61 -7.01 4.64
CA SER A 568 -4.20 -7.38 3.28
C SER A 568 -2.70 -7.57 3.22
N LEU A 569 -2.26 -8.78 2.90
CA LEU A 569 -0.83 -9.10 2.88
C LEU A 569 -0.16 -8.77 1.56
N ASP A 570 -0.94 -8.75 0.47
CA ASP A 570 -0.41 -8.72 -0.90
C ASP A 570 -0.89 -7.50 -1.69
N ALA A 571 -2.15 -7.06 -1.51
CA ALA A 571 -2.66 -5.85 -2.14
C ALA A 571 -2.34 -4.61 -1.28
N ALA A 572 -1.63 -3.64 -1.85
CA ALA A 572 -1.18 -2.44 -1.13
C ALA A 572 -2.07 -1.22 -1.34
N VAL A 573 -2.89 -1.22 -2.39
CA VAL A 573 -3.71 -0.06 -2.78
C VAL A 573 -5.18 -0.37 -2.49
N LEU A 574 -5.83 0.58 -1.84
CA LEU A 574 -7.23 0.50 -1.45
C LEU A 574 -7.95 1.78 -1.87
N CYS A 575 -9.14 1.63 -2.42
CA CYS A 575 -10.07 2.71 -2.72
C CYS A 575 -11.19 2.75 -1.66
N VAL A 576 -11.42 3.91 -1.06
CA VAL A 576 -12.59 4.20 -0.21
C VAL A 576 -13.71 4.72 -1.09
N GLY A 577 -14.92 4.22 -0.89
CA GLY A 577 -16.08 4.66 -1.67
C GLY A 577 -16.29 3.87 -2.95
N LYS A 578 -16.86 4.53 -3.98
CA LYS A 578 -17.04 3.93 -5.30
C LYS A 578 -15.67 3.55 -5.90
N PRO A 579 -15.45 2.30 -6.34
CA PRO A 579 -14.19 1.88 -6.93
C PRO A 579 -13.77 2.79 -8.09
N THR A 580 -12.56 3.30 -8.01
CA THR A 580 -11.90 4.04 -9.10
C THR A 580 -10.40 3.88 -8.94
N PRO A 581 -9.67 3.58 -10.02
CA PRO A 581 -8.22 3.46 -9.97
C PRO A 581 -7.56 4.83 -10.05
N PHE A 582 -8.33 5.89 -10.34
CA PHE A 582 -7.84 7.24 -10.53
C PHE A 582 -7.85 8.06 -9.24
N PRO A 583 -6.97 9.08 -9.11
CA PRO A 583 -6.99 9.96 -7.95
C PRO A 583 -8.30 10.77 -7.89
N VAL A 584 -8.87 10.88 -6.69
CA VAL A 584 -10.09 11.67 -6.43
C VAL A 584 -9.69 12.90 -5.65
N LEU A 585 -9.59 14.04 -6.34
CA LEU A 585 -9.04 15.29 -5.79
C LEU A 585 -10.09 16.18 -5.10
N GLN A 586 -11.36 16.00 -5.50
CA GLN A 586 -12.50 16.82 -5.08
C GLN A 586 -13.76 15.96 -5.03
N GLY A 587 -14.76 16.43 -4.28
CA GLY A 587 -16.04 15.74 -4.08
C GLY A 587 -16.14 15.08 -2.71
N GLU A 588 -17.35 14.62 -2.38
CA GLU A 588 -17.60 13.89 -1.13
C GLU A 588 -17.35 12.39 -1.33
N LEU A 589 -16.73 11.77 -0.33
CA LEU A 589 -16.59 10.31 -0.27
C LEU A 589 -17.89 9.66 0.20
N ASP A 590 -18.46 8.77 -0.61
CA ASP A 590 -19.52 7.88 -0.15
C ASP A 590 -18.91 6.71 0.66
N LEU A 591 -18.66 6.97 1.95
CA LEU A 591 -18.11 5.97 2.89
C LEU A 591 -19.02 4.74 3.04
N GLY A 592 -20.30 4.84 2.68
CA GLY A 592 -21.26 3.74 2.71
C GLY A 592 -21.01 2.67 1.64
N GLN A 593 -20.19 2.96 0.62
CA GLN A 593 -19.73 1.97 -0.37
C GLN A 593 -18.55 1.13 0.16
N GLY A 594 -18.07 1.41 1.37
CA GLY A 594 -16.99 0.67 2.02
C GLY A 594 -15.63 0.90 1.37
N VAL A 595 -14.85 -0.17 1.29
CA VAL A 595 -13.48 -0.15 0.74
C VAL A 595 -13.30 -1.23 -0.31
N SER A 596 -12.46 -0.97 -1.31
CA SER A 596 -12.15 -1.90 -2.39
C SER A 596 -10.64 -2.01 -2.57
N PHE A 597 -10.09 -3.20 -2.37
CA PHE A 597 -8.67 -3.46 -2.61
C PHE A 597 -8.43 -3.62 -4.10
N LEU A 598 -7.45 -2.91 -4.61
CA LEU A 598 -7.04 -3.01 -6.00
C LEU A 598 -6.06 -4.18 -6.15
N LEU A 599 -6.53 -5.28 -6.74
CA LEU A 599 -5.72 -6.47 -6.97
C LEU A 599 -4.77 -6.27 -8.15
N HIS A 600 -5.25 -5.58 -9.19
CA HIS A 600 -4.47 -5.22 -10.37
C HIS A 600 -5.12 -4.06 -11.14
N ASN A 601 -4.31 -3.24 -11.82
CA ASN A 601 -4.75 -2.37 -12.91
C ASN A 601 -3.59 -2.11 -13.89
N ASN A 602 -3.88 -1.49 -15.02
CA ASN A 602 -2.84 -1.01 -15.93
C ASN A 602 -3.12 0.42 -16.41
N ILE A 603 -3.87 1.20 -15.63
CA ILE A 603 -4.40 2.49 -16.09
C ILE A 603 -3.32 3.56 -16.30
N TRP A 604 -2.18 3.47 -15.61
CA TRP A 604 -1.13 4.48 -15.64
C TRP A 604 0.03 4.04 -16.52
N GLY A 605 0.40 4.84 -17.51
CA GLY A 605 1.48 4.52 -18.45
C GLY A 605 2.88 4.81 -17.93
N THR A 606 3.04 5.81 -17.05
CA THR A 606 4.36 6.34 -16.66
C THR A 606 5.22 5.33 -15.91
N ASN A 607 6.07 4.62 -16.66
CA ASN A 607 7.05 3.66 -16.15
C ASN A 607 6.44 2.45 -15.41
N TYR A 608 5.15 2.16 -15.55
CA TYR A 608 4.50 0.99 -14.94
C TYR A 608 4.22 -0.11 -15.98
N PRO A 609 4.08 -1.39 -15.55
CA PRO A 609 3.56 -2.44 -16.39
C PRO A 609 2.25 -2.08 -17.10
N MET A 610 2.24 -2.29 -18.40
CA MET A 610 1.11 -1.97 -19.28
C MET A 610 0.18 -3.17 -19.51
N TRP A 611 0.65 -4.39 -19.21
CA TRP A 611 -0.12 -5.64 -19.26
C TRP A 611 0.42 -6.62 -18.23
N VAL A 612 -0.46 -7.47 -17.70
CA VAL A 612 -0.13 -8.69 -16.93
C VAL A 612 -1.04 -9.80 -17.45
N PRO A 613 -0.54 -11.03 -17.67
CA PRO A 613 0.83 -11.51 -17.43
C PRO A 613 1.86 -11.02 -18.47
N TYR A 614 3.11 -10.86 -18.04
CA TYR A 614 4.27 -10.61 -18.92
C TYR A 614 5.47 -11.54 -18.64
N GLN A 615 5.33 -12.42 -17.65
CA GLN A 615 6.30 -13.49 -17.37
C GLN A 615 5.55 -14.75 -16.92
N PRO A 616 6.14 -15.96 -17.11
CA PRO A 616 5.51 -17.20 -16.68
C PRO A 616 5.19 -17.21 -15.19
N GLY A 617 4.01 -17.72 -14.85
CA GLY A 617 3.49 -17.80 -13.49
C GLY A 617 2.68 -16.57 -13.05
N ASP A 618 2.53 -15.53 -13.88
CA ASP A 618 1.66 -14.39 -13.57
C ASP A 618 0.20 -14.62 -14.01
N GLU A 619 -0.03 -15.66 -14.83
CA GLU A 619 -1.36 -16.13 -15.22
C GLU A 619 -2.20 -16.51 -13.99
N ILE A 620 -1.53 -16.89 -12.89
CA ILE A 620 -2.13 -17.22 -11.60
C ILE A 620 -1.50 -16.37 -10.49
N MET A 621 -2.31 -15.58 -9.78
CA MET A 621 -1.86 -14.78 -8.63
C MET A 621 -2.78 -15.00 -7.46
N ARG A 622 -2.20 -15.00 -6.26
CA ARG A 622 -2.91 -15.14 -5.00
C ARG A 622 -2.79 -13.87 -4.16
N PHE A 623 -3.90 -13.46 -3.56
CA PHE A 623 -4.00 -12.33 -2.64
C PHE A 623 -4.60 -12.81 -1.32
N ARG A 624 -3.88 -12.59 -0.22
CA ARG A 624 -4.28 -13.07 1.10
C ARG A 624 -4.84 -11.93 1.95
N PHE A 625 -6.02 -12.19 2.50
CA PHE A 625 -6.72 -11.31 3.40
C PHE A 625 -7.04 -12.03 4.71
N ALA A 626 -7.22 -11.27 5.78
CA ALA A 626 -7.72 -11.80 7.04
C ALA A 626 -8.70 -10.81 7.66
N LEU A 627 -9.78 -11.34 8.24
CA LEU A 627 -10.75 -10.56 9.01
C LEU A 627 -10.65 -10.92 10.49
N GLU A 628 -10.65 -9.89 11.32
CA GLU A 628 -10.66 -10.02 12.76
C GLU A 628 -11.72 -9.08 13.35
N VAL A 629 -12.47 -9.56 14.34
CA VAL A 629 -13.38 -8.72 15.12
C VAL A 629 -12.83 -8.59 16.54
N GLN A 630 -12.66 -7.34 16.95
CA GLN A 630 -12.18 -6.97 18.27
C GLN A 630 -13.31 -6.26 19.01
N ASP A 631 -13.53 -6.64 20.27
CA ASP A 631 -14.41 -5.89 21.15
C ASP A 631 -13.72 -4.57 21.50
N VAL A 632 -14.48 -3.48 21.43
CA VAL A 632 -14.00 -2.14 21.77
C VAL A 632 -14.38 -1.91 23.23
N ASP A 633 -13.39 -1.87 24.11
CA ASP A 633 -13.64 -1.48 25.50
C ASP A 633 -14.08 -0.01 25.53
N ASP A 634 -15.19 0.27 26.21
CA ASP A 634 -15.60 1.63 26.58
C ASP A 634 -14.55 2.20 27.54
N GLN A 635 -13.53 2.89 27.02
CA GLN A 635 -12.66 3.76 27.82
C GLN A 635 -13.22 5.18 27.88
#